data_AF-A0AA96WDL5-F1
#
_entry.id   AF-A0AA96WDL5-F1
#
_cell.length_a   1.000
_cell.length_b   1.000
_cell.length_c   1.000
_cell.angle_alpha   90.00
_cell.angle_beta   90.00
_cell.angle_gamma   90.00
#
_symmetry.space_group_name_H-M   'P 1'
#
loop_
_entity.id
_entity.type
_entity.pdbx_description
1 polymer ?
#
loop_
_entity_poly.entity_id
_entity_poly.type
_entity_poly.pdbx_seq_one_letter_code
_entity_poly.pdbx_strand_id
1 'polypeptide(L)'
;MSVEFSPPTNIPTGINPTVVITADLNRDGNLDLVTNFADTNIQVNTSGKTGVSVLLGNGAGQFTAAQNYAIERSSPNLLYQQFQQAIEEQFQQYQKFIQSLPPGAVVPPFNPPTNPYSPTLINPVTIQTIATADVNRDGKVDIITAGTLNVTEPQGSFSISKQRSVISVLQGDGVGGVGPATNFLIDGVESAGSIAIADFNSDGNVDLASVHSGAYILGGNPALRQQVSILSGDGKGNFGNERVLSVGQNTAGIVAADFNGDGRSDLAISTFNLYSYSSSANITVLLADGTNEFTSAGTFPANLGGADLLVADLNGDGRLDLASAGGFLLGDGTGKFGAPVYSSTSAPLVAGDFNGDGRLDFATGVSGGYGPGGVSVLLGNGAGNYSYPAPVTSGATPLDIATGDFNKDGKLDLVTVGYVSGTLLSVALNATTSSDALVITADVIDASSETSGGLKLDLAKKTLQLGAISQTLNGSYGSIRGTVQADQISGSKGKETIDGIAGNDVIVGLDGNDRLNGGFGNDTLTGGKGKDTFAFMSDGLNYQTIPFNRSFGVDKITDFTPGQDKIELYRDTFAALGKRLQFAVVDTKRAAQKNRALITYIPKTGRLYYNANGAKSGFGSGGLFADLSDGLVLTAKSFSVV
;
A
#
# COMPACT_ATOMS: atom_id res chain seq x y z
N MET A 1 -5.30 14.64 -1.88
CA MET A 1 -5.59 14.59 -0.42
C MET A 1 -4.46 13.81 0.26
N SER A 2 -4.34 13.80 1.60
CA SER A 2 -3.37 12.92 2.27
C SER A 2 -3.95 11.51 2.41
N VAL A 3 -3.10 10.49 2.31
CA VAL A 3 -3.46 9.08 2.55
C VAL A 3 -2.97 8.70 3.94
N GLU A 4 -3.86 8.16 4.78
CA GLU A 4 -3.51 7.62 6.09
C GLU A 4 -4.16 6.25 6.26
N PHE A 5 -3.41 5.26 6.75
CA PHE A 5 -3.95 3.94 7.07
C PHE A 5 -4.08 3.75 8.58
N SER A 6 -5.08 2.96 8.99
CA SER A 6 -5.16 2.43 10.33
C SER A 6 -3.92 1.59 10.65
N PRO A 7 -3.55 1.43 11.93
CA PRO A 7 -2.57 0.44 12.33
C PRO A 7 -2.95 -0.95 11.75
N PRO A 8 -1.98 -1.70 11.18
CA PRO A 8 -2.27 -2.97 10.54
C PRO A 8 -2.79 -3.99 11.56
N THR A 9 -3.87 -4.70 11.22
CA THR A 9 -4.44 -5.79 12.00
C THR A 9 -3.96 -7.12 11.43
N ASN A 10 -3.30 -7.93 12.25
CA ASN A 10 -2.84 -9.25 11.84
C ASN A 10 -4.01 -10.24 11.77
N ILE A 11 -4.08 -10.98 10.67
CA ILE A 11 -5.08 -12.03 10.48
C ILE A 11 -4.37 -13.38 10.65
N PRO A 12 -4.85 -14.26 11.54
CA PRO A 12 -4.31 -15.60 11.66
C PRO A 12 -4.56 -16.39 10.38
N THR A 13 -3.49 -16.66 9.64
CA THR A 13 -3.48 -17.56 8.48
C THR A 13 -2.68 -18.82 8.81
N GLY A 14 -2.58 -19.76 7.87
CA GLY A 14 -1.58 -20.83 7.95
C GLY A 14 -0.15 -20.29 8.11
N ILE A 15 0.80 -21.19 8.34
CA ILE A 15 2.21 -20.85 8.59
C ILE A 15 2.83 -20.28 7.29
N ASN A 16 3.47 -19.12 7.39
CA ASN A 16 4.30 -18.48 6.35
C ASN A 16 3.63 -18.16 5.01
N PRO A 17 2.58 -17.30 4.97
CA PRO A 17 2.05 -16.78 3.71
C PRO A 17 3.08 -15.91 2.99
N THR A 18 3.17 -16.03 1.66
CA THR A 18 4.11 -15.26 0.82
C THR A 18 3.47 -14.54 -0.36
N VAL A 19 2.22 -14.88 -0.70
CA VAL A 19 1.44 -14.28 -1.80
C VAL A 19 0.03 -14.01 -1.31
N VAL A 20 -0.56 -12.88 -1.69
CA VAL A 20 -1.95 -12.53 -1.36
C VAL A 20 -2.65 -11.90 -2.55
N ILE A 21 -3.90 -12.33 -2.82
CA ILE A 21 -4.77 -11.69 -3.80
C ILE A 21 -6.17 -11.44 -3.23
N THR A 22 -6.92 -10.57 -3.89
CA THR A 22 -8.31 -10.23 -3.56
C THR A 22 -9.25 -10.76 -4.66
N ALA A 23 -10.42 -11.28 -4.26
CA ALA A 23 -11.49 -11.69 -5.17
C ALA A 23 -12.82 -11.82 -4.40
N ASP A 24 -13.97 -11.71 -5.07
CA ASP A 24 -15.28 -12.01 -4.48
C ASP A 24 -15.65 -13.48 -4.77
N LEU A 25 -15.26 -14.39 -3.88
CA LEU A 25 -15.37 -15.85 -4.08
C LEU A 25 -16.79 -16.36 -3.79
N ASN A 26 -17.53 -15.66 -2.93
CA ASN A 26 -18.89 -16.03 -2.53
C ASN A 26 -19.99 -15.18 -3.22
N ARG A 27 -19.59 -14.22 -4.06
CA ARG A 27 -20.44 -13.30 -4.83
C ARG A 27 -21.37 -12.45 -3.96
N ASP A 28 -20.93 -12.09 -2.76
CA ASP A 28 -21.68 -11.21 -1.85
C ASP A 28 -21.37 -9.71 -2.05
N GLY A 29 -20.46 -9.40 -2.98
CA GLY A 29 -20.00 -8.06 -3.30
C GLY A 29 -19.02 -7.49 -2.27
N ASN A 30 -18.51 -8.30 -1.35
CA ASN A 30 -17.35 -7.98 -0.50
C ASN A 30 -16.11 -8.66 -1.09
N LEU A 31 -14.95 -8.05 -0.91
CA LEU A 31 -13.70 -8.67 -1.32
C LEU A 31 -13.24 -9.68 -0.26
N ASP A 32 -12.94 -10.89 -0.70
CA ASP A 32 -12.31 -11.96 0.06
C ASP A 32 -10.79 -11.99 -0.20
N LEU A 33 -10.07 -12.74 0.64
CA LEU A 33 -8.62 -12.93 0.52
C LEU A 33 -8.28 -14.38 0.20
N VAL A 34 -7.30 -14.56 -0.69
CA VAL A 34 -6.63 -15.84 -0.93
C VAL A 34 -5.14 -15.68 -0.69
N THR A 35 -4.56 -16.55 0.14
CA THR A 35 -3.11 -16.58 0.42
C THR A 35 -2.59 -18.00 0.42
N ASN A 36 -1.31 -18.22 0.11
CA ASN A 36 -0.70 -19.54 0.31
C ASN A 36 -0.40 -19.82 1.80
N PHE A 37 -0.18 -21.10 2.12
CA PHE A 37 0.39 -21.53 3.39
C PHE A 37 1.38 -22.68 3.19
N ALA A 38 2.36 -22.80 4.10
CA ALA A 38 3.33 -23.90 4.13
C ALA A 38 3.61 -24.36 5.57
N ASP A 39 3.29 -25.62 5.89
CA ASP A 39 3.66 -26.23 7.18
C ASP A 39 5.16 -26.58 7.18
N THR A 40 5.97 -25.79 7.90
CA THR A 40 7.43 -25.88 7.89
C THR A 40 8.04 -27.00 8.74
N ASN A 41 7.24 -27.90 9.34
CA ASN A 41 7.78 -29.09 10.03
C ASN A 41 8.13 -30.22 9.05
N ILE A 42 9.02 -29.90 8.09
CA ILE A 42 9.64 -30.86 7.18
C ILE A 42 10.74 -31.61 7.93
N GLN A 43 10.33 -32.48 8.85
CA GLN A 43 11.10 -33.66 9.24
C GLN A 43 10.61 -34.81 8.36
N VAL A 44 11.55 -35.66 7.93
CA VAL A 44 11.48 -36.56 6.77
C VAL A 44 10.34 -37.61 6.77
N ASN A 45 9.40 -37.59 7.73
CA ASN A 45 8.27 -38.54 7.82
C ASN A 45 6.95 -37.96 8.36
N THR A 46 6.73 -36.64 8.33
CA THR A 46 5.42 -36.04 8.62
C THR A 46 4.91 -35.23 7.43
N SER A 47 3.65 -35.45 7.06
CA SER A 47 2.91 -34.81 5.97
C SER A 47 2.81 -33.29 6.15
N GLY A 48 3.86 -32.55 5.80
CA GLY A 48 3.78 -31.09 5.68
C GLY A 48 2.78 -30.75 4.58
N LYS A 49 1.73 -29.98 4.93
CA LYS A 49 0.71 -29.53 3.99
C LYS A 49 1.08 -28.15 3.46
N THR A 50 1.03 -28.00 2.15
CA THR A 50 1.06 -26.71 1.46
C THR A 50 -0.26 -26.52 0.73
N GLY A 51 -0.66 -25.27 0.49
CA GLY A 51 -1.91 -25.01 -0.22
C GLY A 51 -2.33 -23.56 -0.15
N VAL A 52 -3.62 -23.32 -0.34
CA VAL A 52 -4.24 -21.99 -0.26
C VAL A 52 -5.16 -21.88 0.94
N SER A 53 -5.19 -20.70 1.55
CA SER A 53 -6.11 -20.30 2.60
C SER A 53 -7.08 -19.30 2.01
N VAL A 54 -8.38 -19.53 2.21
CA VAL A 54 -9.45 -18.59 1.85
C VAL A 54 -9.98 -17.92 3.11
N LEU A 55 -10.16 -16.60 3.06
CA LEU A 55 -10.72 -15.80 4.14
C LEU A 55 -11.82 -14.89 3.58
N LEU A 56 -13.06 -15.08 4.02
CA LEU A 56 -14.19 -14.34 3.48
C LEU A 56 -14.31 -12.98 4.16
N GLY A 57 -14.44 -11.91 3.37
CA GLY A 57 -14.61 -10.54 3.83
C GLY A 57 -16.05 -10.25 4.21
N ASN A 58 -16.26 -9.48 5.28
CA ASN A 58 -17.61 -9.07 5.69
C ASN A 58 -18.01 -7.67 5.21
N GLY A 59 -17.16 -7.00 4.42
CA GLY A 59 -17.38 -5.64 3.95
C GLY A 59 -17.20 -4.55 5.02
N ALA A 60 -16.66 -4.89 6.19
CA ALA A 60 -16.33 -3.95 7.27
C ALA A 60 -14.84 -3.99 7.64
N GLY A 61 -13.98 -4.45 6.71
CA GLY A 61 -12.55 -4.61 6.93
C GLY A 61 -12.17 -5.82 7.80
N GLN A 62 -13.09 -6.75 8.05
CA GLN A 62 -12.84 -7.97 8.83
C GLN A 62 -13.05 -9.21 7.97
N PHE A 63 -12.32 -10.27 8.32
CA PHE A 63 -12.31 -11.53 7.57
C PHE A 63 -12.61 -12.72 8.47
N THR A 64 -13.19 -13.78 7.90
CA THR A 64 -13.38 -15.06 8.60
C THR A 64 -12.05 -15.70 8.98
N ALA A 65 -12.10 -16.73 9.82
CA ALA A 65 -10.96 -17.61 10.01
C ALA A 65 -10.57 -18.26 8.67
N ALA A 66 -9.26 -18.47 8.49
CA ALA A 66 -8.71 -19.10 7.30
C ALA A 66 -9.21 -20.54 7.10
N GLN A 67 -9.78 -20.80 5.93
CA GLN A 67 -10.11 -22.15 5.47
C GLN A 67 -9.02 -22.65 4.53
N ASN A 68 -8.31 -23.71 4.95
CA ASN A 68 -7.12 -24.20 4.26
C ASN A 68 -7.45 -25.36 3.32
N TYR A 69 -7.04 -25.22 2.06
CA TYR A 69 -7.17 -26.22 1.00
C TYR A 69 -5.78 -26.69 0.58
N ALA A 70 -5.47 -27.95 0.90
CA ALA A 70 -4.17 -28.52 0.58
C ALA A 70 -4.02 -28.78 -0.92
N ILE A 71 -2.84 -28.45 -1.46
CA ILE A 71 -2.45 -28.72 -2.83
C ILE A 71 -1.27 -29.70 -2.79
N GLU A 72 -1.59 -30.96 -3.04
CA GLU A 72 -0.67 -32.07 -2.91
C GLU A 72 -0.82 -33.00 -4.12
N ARG A 73 0.25 -33.72 -4.45
CA ARG A 73 0.21 -34.81 -5.43
C ARG A 73 0.71 -36.10 -4.82
N SER A 74 -0.12 -37.14 -4.87
CA SER A 74 0.32 -38.50 -4.52
C SER A 74 1.17 -39.09 -5.63
N SER A 75 2.32 -39.68 -5.29
CA SER A 75 3.13 -40.51 -6.20
C SER A 75 3.37 -41.90 -5.61
N PRO A 76 3.61 -42.93 -6.44
CA PRO A 76 4.07 -44.22 -5.92
C PRO A 76 5.37 -44.07 -5.13
N ASN A 77 5.48 -44.78 -4.01
CA ASN A 77 6.72 -44.80 -3.22
C ASN A 77 7.63 -45.94 -3.71
N LEU A 78 8.74 -45.60 -4.38
CA LEU A 78 9.64 -46.62 -4.91
C LEU A 78 10.33 -47.43 -3.80
N LEU A 79 10.63 -46.83 -2.63
CA LEU A 79 11.19 -47.57 -1.50
C LEU A 79 10.22 -48.64 -0.98
N TYR A 80 8.91 -48.34 -1.01
CA TYR A 80 7.89 -49.35 -0.74
C TYR A 80 7.93 -50.47 -1.77
N GLN A 81 7.98 -50.16 -3.06
CA GLN A 81 8.03 -51.17 -4.13
C GLN A 81 9.30 -52.04 -4.07
N GLN A 82 10.47 -51.42 -3.84
CA GLN A 82 11.74 -52.13 -3.68
C GLN A 82 11.75 -53.04 -2.45
N PHE A 83 11.17 -52.58 -1.34
CA PHE A 83 11.03 -53.40 -0.14
C PHE A 83 10.11 -54.61 -0.39
N GLN A 84 8.99 -54.42 -1.09
CA GLN A 84 8.12 -55.53 -1.48
C GLN A 84 8.85 -56.53 -2.39
N GLN A 85 9.64 -56.04 -3.35
CA GLN A 85 10.44 -56.89 -4.22
C GLN A 85 11.51 -57.69 -3.45
N ALA A 86 12.17 -57.07 -2.46
CA ALA A 86 13.15 -57.75 -1.62
C ALA A 86 12.50 -58.85 -0.74
N ILE A 87 11.29 -58.63 -0.24
CA ILE A 87 10.52 -59.66 0.47
C ILE A 87 10.20 -60.83 -0.46
N GLU A 88 9.76 -60.54 -1.69
CA GLU A 88 9.45 -61.58 -2.67
C GLU A 88 10.71 -62.42 -2.99
N GLU A 89 11.86 -61.78 -3.20
CA GLU A 89 13.13 -62.48 -3.43
C GLU A 89 13.54 -63.37 -2.23
N GLN A 90 13.38 -62.87 -1.00
CA GLN A 90 13.62 -63.66 0.22
C GLN A 90 12.64 -64.85 0.32
N PHE A 91 11.38 -64.66 -0.04
CA PHE A 91 10.38 -65.71 -0.03
C PHE A 91 10.71 -66.79 -1.07
N GLN A 92 11.13 -66.40 -2.27
CA GLN A 92 11.59 -67.35 -3.31
C GLN A 92 12.82 -68.15 -2.85
N GLN A 93 13.77 -67.54 -2.14
CA GLN A 93 14.90 -68.25 -1.55
C GLN A 93 14.45 -69.21 -0.45
N TYR A 94 13.51 -68.80 0.40
CA TYR A 94 12.93 -69.64 1.44
C TYR A 94 12.17 -70.86 0.84
N GLN A 95 11.44 -70.67 -0.26
CA GLN A 95 10.81 -71.78 -1.01
C GLN A 95 11.84 -72.78 -1.54
N LYS A 96 12.94 -72.29 -2.11
CA LYS A 96 14.06 -73.15 -2.55
C LYS A 96 14.70 -73.90 -1.38
N PHE A 97 14.83 -73.26 -0.22
CA PHE A 97 15.32 -73.90 0.99
C PHE A 97 14.39 -75.03 1.46
N ILE A 98 13.07 -74.81 1.51
CA ILE A 98 12.09 -75.85 1.83
C ILE A 98 12.24 -77.05 0.90
N GLN A 99 12.36 -76.80 -0.41
CA GLN A 99 12.54 -77.86 -1.41
C GLN A 99 13.85 -78.65 -1.25
N SER A 100 14.85 -78.08 -0.58
CA SER A 100 16.13 -78.74 -0.29
C SER A 100 16.13 -79.58 0.99
N LEU A 101 15.07 -79.51 1.80
CA LEU A 101 14.99 -80.25 3.06
C LEU A 101 14.71 -81.76 2.83
N PRO A 102 15.27 -82.66 3.65
CA PRO A 102 14.95 -84.08 3.60
C PRO A 102 13.47 -84.35 3.94
N PRO A 103 12.88 -85.45 3.42
CA PRO A 103 11.52 -85.84 3.77
C PRO A 103 11.32 -85.99 5.28
N GLY A 104 10.29 -85.34 5.84
CA GLY A 104 9.96 -85.38 7.27
C GLY A 104 10.67 -84.33 8.15
N ALA A 105 11.48 -83.44 7.57
CA ALA A 105 12.07 -82.32 8.29
C ALA A 105 11.02 -81.27 8.69
N VAL A 106 11.18 -80.69 9.88
CA VAL A 106 10.33 -79.59 10.36
C VAL A 106 10.68 -78.31 9.61
N VAL A 107 9.68 -77.68 8.98
CA VAL A 107 9.85 -76.43 8.25
C VAL A 107 9.83 -75.25 9.24
N PRO A 108 10.91 -74.45 9.34
CA PRO A 108 10.90 -73.24 10.16
C PRO A 108 10.00 -72.16 9.53
N PRO A 109 9.26 -71.34 10.28
CA PRO A 109 8.34 -70.34 9.73
C PRO A 109 9.07 -69.20 9.00
N PHE A 110 8.47 -68.68 7.92
CA PHE A 110 8.93 -67.46 7.24
C PHE A 110 8.40 -66.23 7.96
N ASN A 111 9.31 -65.40 8.49
CA ASN A 111 8.98 -64.15 9.16
C ASN A 111 9.55 -62.97 8.34
N PRO A 112 8.78 -62.39 7.41
CA PRO A 112 9.25 -61.25 6.65
C PRO A 112 9.37 -60.00 7.55
N PRO A 113 10.32 -59.10 7.26
CA PRO A 113 10.42 -57.82 7.96
C PRO A 113 9.19 -56.94 7.69
N THR A 114 8.77 -56.14 8.66
CA THR A 114 7.66 -55.18 8.49
C THR A 114 8.09 -54.03 7.59
N ASN A 115 7.28 -53.71 6.58
CA ASN A 115 7.57 -52.59 5.68
C ASN A 115 7.36 -51.25 6.40
N PRO A 116 8.41 -50.42 6.57
CA PRO A 116 8.28 -49.13 7.24
C PRO A 116 7.78 -48.03 6.30
N TYR A 117 7.64 -48.29 4.99
CA TYR A 117 7.29 -47.30 3.98
C TYR A 117 5.78 -47.33 3.66
N SER A 118 5.19 -46.16 3.43
CA SER A 118 3.84 -46.04 2.87
C SER A 118 3.85 -46.38 1.36
N PRO A 119 2.79 -46.98 0.78
CA PRO A 119 2.69 -47.24 -0.66
C PRO A 119 2.75 -45.98 -1.54
N THR A 120 2.35 -44.84 -0.97
CA THR A 120 2.28 -43.54 -1.66
C THR A 120 3.08 -42.49 -0.91
N LEU A 121 3.83 -41.68 -1.67
CA LEU A 121 4.44 -40.44 -1.21
C LEU A 121 3.47 -39.28 -1.46
N ILE A 122 3.36 -38.35 -0.52
CA ILE A 122 2.63 -37.10 -0.70
C ILE A 122 3.66 -36.02 -0.99
N ASN A 123 3.60 -35.44 -2.18
CA ASN A 123 4.51 -34.36 -2.59
C ASN A 123 3.76 -33.02 -2.47
N PRO A 124 4.17 -32.13 -1.55
CA PRO A 124 3.59 -30.80 -1.44
C PRO A 124 4.01 -29.90 -2.61
N VAL A 125 3.12 -29.00 -3.01
CA VAL A 125 3.40 -27.94 -4.00
C VAL A 125 3.87 -26.67 -3.30
N THR A 126 5.07 -26.20 -3.63
CA THR A 126 5.54 -24.86 -3.23
C THR A 126 4.92 -23.83 -4.16
N ILE A 127 3.95 -23.06 -3.67
CA ILE A 127 3.23 -22.02 -4.43
C ILE A 127 4.09 -20.75 -4.51
N GLN A 128 4.25 -20.21 -5.73
CA GLN A 128 4.97 -18.96 -6.00
C GLN A 128 4.03 -17.81 -6.37
N THR A 129 2.88 -18.11 -6.97
CA THR A 129 1.88 -17.11 -7.35
C THR A 129 0.48 -17.71 -7.36
N ILE A 130 -0.52 -16.85 -7.21
CA ILE A 130 -1.94 -17.18 -7.20
C ILE A 130 -2.65 -16.22 -8.15
N ALA A 131 -3.58 -16.74 -8.94
CA ALA A 131 -4.49 -15.98 -9.77
C ALA A 131 -5.92 -16.51 -9.57
N THR A 132 -6.90 -15.73 -10.01
CA THR A 132 -8.31 -16.13 -10.02
C THR A 132 -8.91 -15.92 -11.39
N ALA A 133 -9.78 -16.83 -11.81
CA ALA A 133 -10.57 -16.74 -13.04
C ALA A 133 -11.69 -17.77 -13.02
N ASP A 134 -12.70 -17.58 -13.87
CA ASP A 134 -13.69 -18.63 -14.15
C ASP A 134 -13.18 -19.52 -15.28
N VAL A 135 -12.49 -20.62 -14.94
CA VAL A 135 -11.83 -21.49 -15.94
C VAL A 135 -12.76 -22.57 -16.49
N ASN A 136 -13.93 -22.77 -15.88
CA ASN A 136 -14.93 -23.76 -16.30
C ASN A 136 -16.23 -23.13 -16.84
N ARG A 137 -16.28 -21.79 -16.94
CA ARG A 137 -17.41 -20.99 -17.42
C ARG A 137 -18.72 -21.21 -16.64
N ASP A 138 -18.64 -21.53 -15.35
CA ASP A 138 -19.82 -21.67 -14.48
C ASP A 138 -20.20 -20.36 -13.76
N GLY A 139 -19.44 -19.30 -14.07
CA GLY A 139 -19.54 -17.95 -13.53
C GLY A 139 -18.84 -17.78 -12.19
N LYS A 140 -18.32 -18.85 -11.57
CA LYS A 140 -17.72 -18.81 -10.22
C LYS A 140 -16.24 -18.53 -10.35
N VAL A 141 -15.70 -17.91 -9.31
CA VAL A 141 -14.29 -17.60 -9.26
C VAL A 141 -13.54 -18.86 -8.83
N ASP A 142 -12.69 -19.38 -9.70
CA ASP A 142 -11.75 -20.46 -9.40
C ASP A 142 -10.40 -19.90 -8.95
N ILE A 143 -9.63 -20.70 -8.21
CA ILE A 143 -8.27 -20.37 -7.79
C ILE A 143 -7.29 -21.14 -8.66
N ILE A 144 -6.33 -20.43 -9.26
CA ILE A 144 -5.22 -21.01 -10.00
C ILE A 144 -3.93 -20.69 -9.25
N THR A 145 -3.09 -21.69 -9.03
CA THR A 145 -1.76 -21.49 -8.43
C THR A 145 -0.68 -21.97 -9.36
N ALA A 146 0.46 -21.27 -9.40
CA ALA A 146 1.66 -21.77 -10.04
C ALA A 146 2.78 -21.93 -9.02
N GLY A 147 3.59 -22.96 -9.21
CA GLY A 147 4.63 -23.30 -8.27
C GLY A 147 5.49 -24.46 -8.71
N THR A 148 6.13 -25.11 -7.74
CA THR A 148 7.00 -26.25 -7.98
C THR A 148 6.61 -27.45 -7.16
N LEU A 149 6.75 -28.61 -7.79
CA LEU A 149 6.48 -29.92 -7.20
C LEU A 149 7.71 -30.80 -7.36
N ASN A 150 8.11 -31.47 -6.27
CA ASN A 150 9.09 -32.53 -6.35
C ASN A 150 8.43 -33.79 -6.87
N VAL A 151 8.90 -34.29 -8.01
CA VAL A 151 8.42 -35.53 -8.64
C VAL A 151 9.54 -36.55 -8.61
N THR A 152 9.27 -37.71 -8.04
CA THR A 152 10.18 -38.85 -8.05
C THR A 152 10.03 -39.58 -9.39
N GLU A 153 11.05 -39.51 -10.24
CA GLU A 153 11.08 -40.22 -11.52
C GLU A 153 12.02 -41.45 -11.43
N PRO A 154 11.57 -42.64 -11.88
CA PRO A 154 12.43 -43.81 -11.95
C PRO A 154 13.47 -43.66 -13.06
N GLN A 155 14.75 -43.86 -12.71
CA GLN A 155 15.86 -44.02 -13.65
C GLN A 155 16.58 -45.35 -13.40
N GLY A 156 16.16 -46.39 -14.13
CA GLY A 156 16.69 -47.74 -13.95
C GLY A 156 16.42 -48.26 -12.53
N SER A 157 17.46 -48.64 -11.79
CA SER A 157 17.37 -49.11 -10.39
C SER A 157 17.35 -48.00 -9.34
N PHE A 158 17.44 -46.73 -9.74
CA PHE A 158 17.50 -45.57 -8.85
C PHE A 158 16.31 -44.63 -9.09
N SER A 159 15.98 -43.81 -8.09
CA SER A 159 15.07 -42.67 -8.24
C SER A 159 15.86 -41.38 -8.25
N ILE A 160 15.45 -40.45 -9.10
CA ILE A 160 15.86 -39.04 -8.99
C ILE A 160 14.64 -38.23 -8.59
N SER A 161 14.78 -37.38 -7.58
CA SER A 161 13.80 -36.34 -7.30
C SER A 161 14.08 -35.19 -8.26
N LYS A 162 13.10 -34.86 -9.10
CA LYS A 162 13.17 -33.73 -10.03
C LYS A 162 12.11 -32.70 -9.67
N GLN A 163 12.52 -31.45 -9.54
CA GLN A 163 11.60 -30.33 -9.37
C GLN A 163 10.96 -30.02 -10.73
N ARG A 164 9.63 -30.05 -10.78
CA ARG A 164 8.81 -29.72 -11.95
C ARG A 164 7.95 -28.52 -11.63
N SER A 165 7.73 -27.68 -12.62
CA SER A 165 6.73 -26.63 -12.55
C SER A 165 5.33 -27.24 -12.60
N VAL A 166 4.41 -26.70 -11.82
CA VAL A 166 3.03 -27.19 -11.72
C VAL A 166 2.07 -26.01 -11.67
N ILE A 167 0.98 -26.15 -12.43
CA ILE A 167 -0.23 -25.34 -12.30
C ILE A 167 -1.26 -26.17 -11.56
N SER A 168 -1.92 -25.58 -10.57
CA SER A 168 -3.01 -26.23 -9.85
C SER A 168 -4.27 -25.39 -9.98
N VAL A 169 -5.39 -26.03 -10.32
CA VAL A 169 -6.71 -25.40 -10.43
C VAL A 169 -7.61 -25.93 -9.32
N LEU A 170 -8.22 -25.05 -8.55
CA LEU A 170 -9.21 -25.35 -7.53
C LEU A 170 -10.52 -24.66 -7.93
N GLN A 171 -11.51 -25.45 -8.35
CA GLN A 171 -12.78 -24.91 -8.82
C GLN A 171 -13.60 -24.34 -7.66
N GLY A 172 -14.11 -23.12 -7.81
CA GLY A 172 -14.92 -22.43 -6.82
C GLY A 172 -16.31 -23.04 -6.70
N ASP A 173 -16.84 -23.12 -5.47
CA ASP A 173 -18.22 -23.52 -5.24
C ASP A 173 -19.23 -22.37 -5.34
N GLY A 174 -18.73 -21.11 -5.33
CA GLY A 174 -19.50 -19.88 -5.43
C GLY A 174 -20.09 -19.39 -4.11
N VAL A 175 -19.72 -20.02 -2.98
CA VAL A 175 -20.07 -19.61 -1.62
C VAL A 175 -18.83 -19.42 -0.74
N GLY A 176 -17.67 -19.25 -1.37
CA GLY A 176 -16.38 -19.03 -0.71
C GLY A 176 -15.55 -20.29 -0.50
N GLY A 177 -16.04 -21.46 -0.91
CA GLY A 177 -15.28 -22.71 -0.88
C GLY A 177 -14.67 -23.09 -2.22
N VAL A 178 -13.70 -23.99 -2.19
CA VAL A 178 -13.10 -24.56 -3.41
C VAL A 178 -13.01 -26.08 -3.36
N GLY A 179 -13.09 -26.70 -4.54
CA GLY A 179 -12.92 -28.14 -4.75
C GLY A 179 -11.47 -28.61 -4.63
N PRO A 180 -11.23 -29.92 -4.79
CA PRO A 180 -9.88 -30.48 -4.79
C PRO A 180 -9.04 -29.93 -5.95
N ALA A 181 -7.74 -29.76 -5.72
CA ALA A 181 -6.81 -29.26 -6.72
C ALA A 181 -6.58 -30.28 -7.86
N THR A 182 -6.70 -29.80 -9.09
CA THR A 182 -6.26 -30.51 -10.31
C THR A 182 -4.90 -29.97 -10.74
N ASN A 183 -3.90 -30.85 -10.83
CA ASN A 183 -2.50 -30.46 -11.08
C ASN A 183 -2.08 -30.76 -12.53
N PHE A 184 -1.59 -29.74 -13.24
CA PHE A 184 -1.03 -29.80 -14.59
C PHE A 184 0.48 -29.58 -14.52
N LEU A 185 1.27 -30.55 -14.98
CA LEU A 185 2.72 -30.40 -15.03
C LEU A 185 3.13 -29.66 -16.30
N ILE A 186 4.05 -28.71 -16.14
CA ILE A 186 4.71 -28.02 -17.25
C ILE A 186 6.06 -28.71 -17.46
N ASP A 187 6.29 -29.21 -18.67
CA ASP A 187 7.41 -30.11 -18.94
C ASP A 187 8.72 -29.35 -19.14
N GLY A 188 9.79 -29.86 -18.55
CA GLY A 188 11.13 -29.31 -18.76
C GLY A 188 11.46 -28.05 -17.95
N VAL A 189 10.60 -27.57 -17.07
CA VAL A 189 10.81 -26.28 -16.37
C VAL A 189 11.00 -26.47 -14.86
N GLU A 190 12.02 -25.82 -14.30
CA GLU A 190 12.43 -25.98 -12.89
C GLU A 190 11.70 -25.04 -11.91
N SER A 191 11.02 -23.98 -12.37
CA SER A 191 10.29 -23.03 -11.51
C SER A 191 9.33 -22.12 -12.30
N ALA A 192 8.01 -22.21 -12.02
CA ALA A 192 7.01 -21.28 -12.54
C ALA A 192 6.93 -20.05 -11.63
N GLY A 193 7.33 -18.88 -12.14
CA GLY A 193 7.49 -17.66 -11.35
C GLY A 193 6.22 -16.82 -11.23
N SER A 194 5.60 -16.53 -12.37
CA SER A 194 4.44 -15.66 -12.49
C SER A 194 3.56 -16.19 -13.61
N ILE A 195 2.25 -15.96 -13.49
CA ILE A 195 1.26 -16.40 -14.47
C ILE A 195 0.39 -15.23 -14.93
N ALA A 196 -0.05 -15.29 -16.18
CA ALA A 196 -1.06 -14.42 -16.74
C ALA A 196 -2.20 -15.28 -17.29
N ILE A 197 -3.42 -14.79 -17.11
CA ILE A 197 -4.65 -15.54 -17.36
C ILE A 197 -5.54 -14.68 -18.24
N ALA A 198 -5.78 -15.11 -19.47
CA ALA A 198 -6.58 -14.37 -20.45
C ALA A 198 -6.97 -15.27 -21.63
N ASP A 199 -7.90 -14.81 -22.47
CA ASP A 199 -8.27 -15.51 -23.73
C ASP A 199 -7.31 -15.11 -24.86
N PHE A 200 -6.18 -15.82 -24.97
CA PHE A 200 -5.11 -15.51 -25.92
C PHE A 200 -5.42 -15.96 -27.35
N ASN A 201 -6.29 -16.97 -27.52
CA ASN A 201 -6.71 -17.48 -28.84
C ASN A 201 -8.12 -17.03 -29.25
N SER A 202 -8.75 -16.14 -28.49
CA SER A 202 -10.09 -15.60 -28.80
C SER A 202 -11.16 -16.67 -28.97
N ASP A 203 -11.04 -17.82 -28.27
CA ASP A 203 -12.04 -18.89 -28.28
C ASP A 203 -13.09 -18.77 -27.15
N GLY A 204 -12.94 -17.71 -26.34
CA GLY A 204 -13.75 -17.36 -25.19
C GLY A 204 -13.38 -18.14 -23.92
N ASN A 205 -12.44 -19.08 -23.96
CA ASN A 205 -11.92 -19.76 -22.80
C ASN A 205 -10.74 -18.97 -22.26
N VAL A 206 -10.58 -19.06 -20.96
CA VAL A 206 -9.41 -18.52 -20.31
C VAL A 206 -8.24 -19.46 -20.57
N ASP A 207 -7.19 -18.94 -21.19
CA ASP A 207 -5.89 -19.59 -21.37
C ASP A 207 -4.91 -19.15 -20.27
N LEU A 208 -3.77 -19.83 -20.17
CA LEU A 208 -2.72 -19.56 -19.19
C LEU A 208 -1.37 -19.35 -19.85
N ALA A 209 -0.66 -18.29 -19.45
CA ALA A 209 0.74 -18.06 -19.75
C ALA A 209 1.55 -18.10 -18.46
N SER A 210 2.71 -18.77 -18.47
CA SER A 210 3.60 -18.90 -17.31
C SER A 210 5.03 -18.56 -17.72
N VAL A 211 5.69 -17.72 -16.93
CA VAL A 211 7.14 -17.46 -17.03
C VAL A 211 7.93 -18.34 -16.08
N HIS A 212 9.21 -18.51 -16.39
CA HIS A 212 10.09 -19.42 -15.67
C HIS A 212 11.17 -18.67 -14.90
N SER A 213 10.92 -18.47 -13.60
CA SER A 213 11.85 -17.78 -12.71
C SER A 213 13.05 -18.69 -12.42
N GLY A 214 14.19 -18.41 -13.04
CA GLY A 214 15.41 -19.13 -12.73
C GLY A 214 15.95 -18.75 -11.36
N ALA A 215 15.51 -19.43 -10.28
CA ALA A 215 16.33 -19.52 -9.08
C ALA A 215 17.72 -20.02 -9.51
N TYR A 216 18.77 -19.49 -8.91
CA TYR A 216 20.17 -19.79 -9.23
C TYR A 216 20.51 -21.26 -8.90
N ILE A 217 19.94 -22.21 -9.63
CA ILE A 217 20.31 -23.61 -9.55
C ILE A 217 21.55 -23.76 -10.43
N LEU A 218 22.70 -23.90 -9.78
CA LEU A 218 23.95 -24.32 -10.40
C LEU A 218 23.70 -25.66 -11.12
N GLY A 219 23.58 -25.62 -12.44
CA GLY A 219 23.40 -26.82 -13.29
C GLY A 219 22.10 -26.90 -14.10
N GLY A 220 21.14 -26.00 -13.91
CA GLY A 220 19.91 -25.96 -14.74
C GLY A 220 20.18 -25.49 -16.18
N ASN A 221 19.42 -25.97 -17.17
CA ASN A 221 19.60 -25.58 -18.57
C ASN A 221 19.16 -24.12 -18.78
N PRO A 222 20.08 -23.18 -19.10
CA PRO A 222 19.79 -21.75 -19.19
C PRO A 222 18.81 -21.38 -20.31
N ALA A 223 18.58 -22.25 -21.30
CA ALA A 223 17.59 -22.03 -22.35
C ALA A 223 16.14 -22.06 -21.82
N LEU A 224 15.88 -22.82 -20.75
CA LEU A 224 14.54 -22.98 -20.17
C LEU A 224 14.05 -21.74 -19.42
N ARG A 225 14.97 -20.90 -18.94
CA ARG A 225 14.66 -19.67 -18.19
C ARG A 225 14.19 -18.54 -19.08
N GLN A 226 14.37 -18.70 -20.39
CA GLN A 226 14.06 -17.73 -21.42
C GLN A 226 12.75 -18.06 -22.14
N GLN A 227 11.94 -18.91 -21.52
CA GLN A 227 10.75 -19.48 -22.11
C GLN A 227 9.50 -19.01 -21.38
N VAL A 228 8.42 -18.93 -22.14
CA VAL A 228 7.06 -18.73 -21.66
C VAL A 228 6.23 -19.91 -22.12
N SER A 229 5.60 -20.59 -21.17
CA SER A 229 4.66 -21.68 -21.46
C SER A 229 3.27 -21.11 -21.62
N ILE A 230 2.61 -21.44 -22.73
CA ILE A 230 1.22 -21.11 -23.04
C ILE A 230 0.42 -22.41 -23.02
N LEU A 231 -0.67 -22.43 -22.27
CA LEU A 231 -1.56 -23.57 -22.17
C LEU A 231 -2.98 -23.12 -22.47
N SER A 232 -3.61 -23.72 -23.49
CA SER A 232 -4.98 -23.39 -23.87
C SER A 232 -6.00 -23.97 -22.89
N GLY A 233 -6.98 -23.19 -22.46
CA GLY A 233 -8.09 -23.65 -21.63
C GLY A 233 -9.16 -24.37 -22.44
N ASP A 234 -9.72 -25.44 -21.89
CA ASP A 234 -10.83 -26.17 -22.53
C ASP A 234 -12.24 -25.69 -22.11
N GLY A 235 -12.30 -24.68 -21.23
CA GLY A 235 -13.55 -24.17 -20.65
C GLY A 235 -14.22 -25.10 -19.66
N LYS A 236 -13.51 -26.11 -19.15
CA LYS A 236 -13.99 -27.06 -18.13
C LYS A 236 -13.04 -27.13 -16.93
N GLY A 237 -12.13 -26.17 -16.83
CA GLY A 237 -11.06 -26.13 -15.84
C GLY A 237 -9.86 -27.00 -16.16
N ASN A 238 -9.69 -27.46 -17.41
CA ASN A 238 -8.46 -28.12 -17.84
C ASN A 238 -7.65 -27.23 -18.78
N PHE A 239 -6.33 -27.38 -18.66
CA PHE A 239 -5.37 -26.77 -19.57
C PHE A 239 -4.78 -27.85 -20.49
N GLY A 240 -4.74 -27.55 -21.78
CA GLY A 240 -4.29 -28.43 -22.86
C GLY A 240 -2.76 -28.58 -22.91
N ASN A 241 -2.26 -29.03 -24.05
CA ASN A 241 -0.83 -29.21 -24.25
C ASN A 241 -0.07 -27.88 -24.15
N GLU A 242 1.08 -27.94 -23.49
CA GLU A 242 2.00 -26.83 -23.39
C GLU A 242 2.57 -26.46 -24.76
N ARG A 243 2.52 -25.17 -25.06
CA ARG A 243 3.27 -24.52 -26.11
C ARG A 243 4.35 -23.64 -25.49
N VAL A 244 5.57 -23.71 -26.01
CA VAL A 244 6.71 -22.93 -25.48
C VAL A 244 7.10 -21.82 -26.45
N LEU A 245 7.12 -20.59 -25.96
CA LEU A 245 7.66 -19.41 -26.64
C LEU A 245 9.04 -19.08 -26.08
N SER A 246 10.00 -18.73 -26.93
CA SER A 246 11.33 -18.28 -26.49
C SER A 246 11.46 -16.77 -26.63
N VAL A 247 11.78 -16.07 -25.54
CA VAL A 247 11.97 -14.61 -25.50
C VAL A 247 13.44 -14.18 -25.44
N GLY A 248 14.37 -15.13 -25.41
CA GLY A 248 15.81 -14.89 -25.58
C GLY A 248 16.52 -14.20 -24.40
N GLN A 249 15.83 -13.99 -23.29
CA GLN A 249 16.33 -13.39 -22.04
C GLN A 249 15.62 -14.06 -20.84
N ASN A 250 16.23 -14.08 -19.66
CA ASN A 250 15.62 -14.73 -18.50
C ASN A 250 14.35 -13.99 -18.10
N THR A 251 13.30 -14.74 -17.77
CA THR A 251 11.99 -14.19 -17.43
C THR A 251 11.79 -14.12 -15.93
N ALA A 252 10.98 -13.16 -15.47
CA ALA A 252 10.70 -12.97 -14.04
C ALA A 252 9.20 -12.81 -13.76
N GLY A 253 8.52 -11.93 -14.47
CA GLY A 253 7.09 -11.65 -14.34
C GLY A 253 6.39 -11.53 -15.69
N ILE A 254 5.08 -11.71 -15.68
CA ILE A 254 4.23 -11.64 -16.87
C ILE A 254 2.86 -11.05 -16.53
N VAL A 255 2.33 -10.25 -17.45
CA VAL A 255 0.96 -9.72 -17.41
C VAL A 255 0.32 -9.83 -18.79
N ALA A 256 -1.00 -9.96 -18.82
CA ALA A 256 -1.79 -10.00 -20.04
C ALA A 256 -2.72 -8.79 -20.13
N ALA A 257 -2.75 -8.14 -21.28
CA ALA A 257 -3.68 -7.05 -21.59
C ALA A 257 -3.68 -6.73 -23.09
N ASP A 258 -4.70 -6.04 -23.59
CA ASP A 258 -4.75 -5.57 -24.97
C ASP A 258 -3.92 -4.27 -25.13
N PHE A 259 -2.64 -4.39 -25.45
CA PHE A 259 -1.73 -3.23 -25.51
C PHE A 259 -1.84 -2.46 -26.85
N ASN A 260 -2.49 -3.04 -27.86
CA ASN A 260 -2.61 -2.47 -29.20
C ASN A 260 -4.05 -2.09 -29.60
N GLY A 261 -5.03 -2.37 -28.74
CA GLY A 261 -6.45 -2.04 -28.93
C GLY A 261 -7.16 -2.91 -29.97
N ASP A 262 -6.66 -4.10 -30.27
CA ASP A 262 -7.24 -4.99 -31.28
C ASP A 262 -8.29 -5.97 -30.72
N GLY A 263 -8.53 -5.93 -29.41
CA GLY A 263 -9.47 -6.77 -28.68
C GLY A 263 -8.91 -8.13 -28.26
N ARG A 264 -7.63 -8.40 -28.48
CA ARG A 264 -6.95 -9.63 -28.07
C ARG A 264 -6.04 -9.34 -26.89
N SER A 265 -5.89 -10.33 -26.00
CA SER A 265 -4.97 -10.19 -24.88
C SER A 265 -3.55 -10.47 -25.33
N ASP A 266 -2.70 -9.44 -25.30
CA ASP A 266 -1.26 -9.53 -25.53
C ASP A 266 -0.52 -9.89 -24.23
N LEU A 267 0.80 -10.07 -24.30
CA LEU A 267 1.66 -10.35 -23.15
C LEU A 267 2.77 -9.30 -23.00
N ALA A 268 3.01 -8.86 -21.77
CA ALA A 268 4.22 -8.13 -21.40
C ALA A 268 5.00 -8.93 -20.35
N ILE A 269 6.31 -9.10 -20.58
CA ILE A 269 7.18 -9.99 -19.82
C ILE A 269 8.39 -9.23 -19.32
N SER A 270 8.65 -9.27 -18.01
CA SER A 270 9.87 -8.71 -17.45
C SER A 270 11.02 -9.70 -17.65
N THR A 271 12.12 -9.18 -18.19
CA THR A 271 13.26 -9.97 -18.65
C THR A 271 14.59 -9.40 -18.14
N PHE A 272 15.56 -10.24 -17.79
CA PHE A 272 16.84 -9.77 -17.23
C PHE A 272 18.05 -10.60 -17.71
N ASN A 273 19.23 -9.97 -17.65
CA ASN A 273 20.51 -10.59 -17.98
C ASN A 273 21.15 -11.23 -16.73
N LEU A 274 21.62 -12.48 -16.86
CA LEU A 274 22.21 -13.27 -15.77
C LEU A 274 23.53 -12.71 -15.19
N TYR A 275 24.20 -11.78 -15.89
CA TYR A 275 25.56 -11.34 -15.55
C TYR A 275 25.67 -9.86 -15.14
N SER A 276 24.57 -9.11 -15.10
CA SER A 276 24.59 -7.75 -14.56
C SER A 276 24.19 -7.78 -13.09
N TYR A 277 25.13 -7.45 -12.21
CA TYR A 277 24.88 -7.19 -10.78
C TYR A 277 23.93 -6.00 -10.51
N SER A 278 23.45 -5.36 -11.57
CA SER A 278 22.37 -4.39 -11.55
C SER A 278 21.11 -5.11 -12.04
N SER A 279 20.12 -5.19 -11.16
CA SER A 279 18.76 -5.68 -11.33
C SER A 279 17.96 -4.84 -12.33
N SER A 280 18.50 -4.65 -13.53
CA SER A 280 17.88 -3.92 -14.64
C SER A 280 17.07 -4.89 -15.50
N ALA A 281 15.76 -4.93 -15.29
CA ALA A 281 14.84 -5.66 -16.15
C ALA A 281 14.47 -4.83 -17.39
N ASN A 282 14.42 -5.51 -18.54
CA ASN A 282 13.80 -5.04 -19.77
C ASN A 282 12.40 -5.62 -19.88
N ILE A 283 11.51 -4.95 -20.61
CA ILE A 283 10.16 -5.47 -20.86
C ILE A 283 10.06 -5.94 -22.30
N THR A 284 9.72 -7.20 -22.53
CA THR A 284 9.42 -7.74 -23.86
C THR A 284 7.92 -7.85 -24.03
N VAL A 285 7.41 -7.27 -25.12
CA VAL A 285 5.96 -7.26 -25.43
C VAL A 285 5.71 -8.16 -26.64
N LEU A 286 4.71 -9.03 -26.50
CA LEU A 286 4.31 -10.03 -27.47
C LEU A 286 2.83 -9.83 -27.80
N LEU A 287 2.54 -9.50 -29.05
CA LEU A 287 1.17 -9.26 -29.52
C LEU A 287 0.53 -10.57 -29.99
N ALA A 288 -0.66 -10.86 -29.49
CA ALA A 288 -1.40 -12.06 -29.82
C ALA A 288 -2.06 -11.95 -31.20
N ASP A 289 -2.03 -13.03 -31.99
CA ASP A 289 -2.76 -13.09 -33.26
C ASP A 289 -4.14 -13.78 -33.14
N GLY A 290 -4.53 -14.15 -31.90
CA GLY A 290 -5.70 -14.94 -31.53
C GLY A 290 -5.71 -16.37 -32.03
N THR A 291 -4.54 -16.98 -32.20
CA THR A 291 -4.40 -18.43 -32.42
C THR A 291 -3.43 -19.06 -31.44
N ASN A 292 -3.19 -18.40 -30.29
CA ASN A 292 -2.10 -18.70 -29.38
C ASN A 292 -0.70 -18.52 -30.02
N GLU A 293 -0.60 -17.82 -31.15
CA GLU A 293 0.67 -17.34 -31.70
C GLU A 293 0.89 -15.89 -31.26
N PHE A 294 2.18 -15.54 -31.17
CA PHE A 294 2.59 -14.22 -30.71
C PHE A 294 3.68 -13.65 -31.60
N THR A 295 3.58 -12.35 -31.88
CA THR A 295 4.61 -11.60 -32.59
C THR A 295 5.26 -10.59 -31.65
N SER A 296 6.59 -10.45 -31.69
CA SER A 296 7.26 -9.50 -30.80
C SER A 296 7.00 -8.06 -31.28
N ALA A 297 6.44 -7.23 -30.41
CA ALA A 297 6.37 -5.76 -30.60
C ALA A 297 7.70 -5.07 -30.24
N GLY A 298 8.61 -5.80 -29.60
CA GLY A 298 9.95 -5.36 -29.24
C GLY A 298 10.30 -5.64 -27.78
N THR A 299 11.55 -5.34 -27.44
CA THR A 299 12.06 -5.32 -26.07
C THR A 299 12.44 -3.89 -25.72
N PHE A 300 11.81 -3.35 -24.67
CA PHE A 300 11.97 -1.98 -24.23
C PHE A 300 12.98 -1.94 -23.07
N PRO A 301 14.10 -1.20 -23.20
CA PRO A 301 15.10 -1.08 -22.16
C PRO A 301 14.53 -0.23 -21.03
N ALA A 302 13.99 -0.91 -20.04
CA ALA A 302 13.32 -0.24 -18.93
C ALA A 302 14.33 0.05 -17.81
N ASN A 303 15.35 -0.80 -17.63
CA ASN A 303 16.28 -0.80 -16.49
C ASN A 303 15.54 -0.68 -15.15
N LEU A 304 14.33 -1.23 -15.11
CA LEU A 304 13.45 -1.21 -13.96
C LEU A 304 13.88 -2.33 -13.03
N GLY A 305 13.83 -2.09 -11.72
CA GLY A 305 13.95 -3.14 -10.73
C GLY A 305 12.76 -4.10 -10.78
N GLY A 306 12.94 -5.30 -10.25
CA GLY A 306 11.83 -6.19 -9.89
C GLY A 306 11.26 -7.08 -11.00
N ALA A 307 10.60 -8.15 -10.56
CA ALA A 307 9.91 -9.12 -11.42
C ALA A 307 8.48 -8.68 -11.73
N ASP A 308 7.82 -8.04 -10.76
CA ASP A 308 6.39 -7.71 -10.80
C ASP A 308 6.07 -6.65 -11.86
N LEU A 309 4.98 -6.88 -12.58
CA LEU A 309 4.45 -5.98 -13.59
C LEU A 309 3.02 -5.60 -13.23
N LEU A 310 2.67 -4.35 -13.51
CA LEU A 310 1.30 -3.86 -13.40
C LEU A 310 0.89 -3.17 -14.71
N VAL A 311 -0.35 -3.41 -15.13
CA VAL A 311 -0.97 -2.77 -16.29
C VAL A 311 -2.02 -1.79 -15.80
N ALA A 312 -1.93 -0.53 -16.22
CA ALA A 312 -2.96 0.49 -15.97
C ALA A 312 -2.75 1.71 -16.88
N ASP A 313 -3.76 2.57 -17.02
CA ASP A 313 -3.63 3.88 -17.66
C ASP A 313 -3.07 4.90 -16.65
N LEU A 314 -1.74 5.06 -16.61
CA LEU A 314 -1.03 5.82 -15.58
C LEU A 314 -1.03 7.34 -15.83
N ASN A 315 -1.41 7.75 -17.04
CA ASN A 315 -1.41 9.16 -17.46
C ASN A 315 -2.80 9.66 -17.91
N GLY A 316 -3.83 8.83 -17.80
CA GLY A 316 -5.22 9.17 -18.12
C GLY A 316 -5.49 9.39 -19.60
N ASP A 317 -4.66 8.86 -20.51
CA ASP A 317 -4.82 9.03 -21.95
C ASP A 317 -5.69 7.96 -22.62
N GLY A 318 -6.19 7.00 -21.83
CA GLY A 318 -7.02 5.89 -22.25
C GLY A 318 -6.25 4.71 -22.84
N ARG A 319 -4.91 4.70 -22.77
CA ARG A 319 -4.04 3.62 -23.24
C ARG A 319 -3.43 2.89 -22.06
N LEU A 320 -3.14 1.61 -22.26
CA LEU A 320 -2.53 0.81 -21.22
C LEU A 320 -1.02 1.07 -21.16
N ASP A 321 -0.56 1.45 -19.96
CA ASP A 321 0.83 1.60 -19.60
C ASP A 321 1.30 0.40 -18.77
N LEU A 322 2.61 0.33 -18.54
CA LEU A 322 3.24 -0.70 -17.73
C LEU A 322 4.05 -0.09 -16.58
N ALA A 323 3.92 -0.63 -15.37
CA ALA A 323 4.75 -0.28 -14.23
C ALA A 323 5.52 -1.50 -13.70
N SER A 324 6.70 -1.23 -13.15
CA SER A 324 7.55 -2.19 -12.43
C SER A 324 8.24 -1.47 -11.26
N ALA A 325 9.00 -2.19 -10.45
CA ALA A 325 9.86 -1.51 -9.49
C ALA A 325 10.87 -0.59 -10.20
N GLY A 326 11.09 0.61 -9.71
CA GLY A 326 12.00 1.60 -10.32
C GLY A 326 11.39 2.49 -11.41
N GLY A 327 10.12 2.32 -11.81
CA GLY A 327 9.51 3.19 -12.83
C GLY A 327 8.41 2.55 -13.69
N PHE A 328 8.07 3.22 -14.78
CA PHE A 328 6.99 2.85 -15.69
C PHE A 328 7.29 3.20 -17.15
N LEU A 329 6.54 2.59 -18.05
CA LEU A 329 6.59 2.72 -19.50
C LEU A 329 5.22 3.17 -19.99
N LEU A 330 5.15 4.33 -20.62
CA LEU A 330 3.90 4.86 -21.19
C LEU A 330 3.63 4.24 -22.56
N GLY A 331 2.46 3.64 -22.73
CA GLY A 331 2.02 2.96 -23.94
C GLY A 331 1.56 3.94 -25.01
N ASP A 332 1.87 3.64 -26.27
CA ASP A 332 1.37 4.42 -27.42
C ASP A 332 0.08 3.83 -28.01
N GLY A 333 -0.49 2.81 -27.37
CA GLY A 333 -1.70 2.12 -27.80
C GLY A 333 -1.52 1.27 -29.08
N THR A 334 -0.28 1.02 -29.51
CA THR A 334 0.03 0.15 -30.66
C THR A 334 0.83 -1.09 -30.26
N GLY A 335 0.90 -1.38 -28.95
CA GLY A 335 1.78 -2.39 -28.37
C GLY A 335 3.23 -1.91 -28.16
N LYS A 336 3.51 -0.62 -28.38
CA LYS A 336 4.84 -0.02 -28.15
C LYS A 336 4.80 0.96 -26.98
N PHE A 337 5.99 1.20 -26.44
CA PHE A 337 6.17 2.01 -25.25
C PHE A 337 7.22 3.09 -25.47
N GLY A 338 6.99 4.25 -24.83
CA GLY A 338 7.93 5.36 -24.79
C GLY A 338 9.19 5.05 -23.98
N ALA A 339 10.01 6.08 -23.77
CA ALA A 339 11.16 5.97 -22.87
C ALA A 339 10.69 5.70 -21.43
N PRO A 340 11.45 4.92 -20.63
CA PRO A 340 11.10 4.68 -19.24
C PRO A 340 11.10 5.98 -18.44
N VAL A 341 10.06 6.14 -17.62
CA VAL A 341 9.98 7.18 -16.60
C VAL A 341 10.39 6.55 -15.28
N TYR A 342 11.57 6.92 -14.80
CA TYR A 342 12.14 6.38 -13.57
C TYR A 342 11.43 6.95 -12.34
N SER A 343 11.20 6.10 -11.35
CA SER A 343 10.59 6.43 -10.07
C SER A 343 11.26 5.67 -8.93
N SER A 344 11.07 6.09 -7.69
CA SER A 344 11.58 5.38 -6.51
C SER A 344 10.65 4.24 -6.06
N THR A 345 9.83 3.68 -6.96
CA THR A 345 8.98 2.51 -6.67
C THR A 345 9.85 1.28 -6.41
N SER A 346 9.36 0.38 -5.57
CA SER A 346 9.96 -0.93 -5.27
C SER A 346 8.90 -2.03 -5.40
N ALA A 347 9.33 -3.29 -5.48
CA ALA A 347 8.42 -4.44 -5.42
C ALA A 347 8.21 -4.84 -3.94
N PRO A 348 7.03 -5.37 -3.57
CA PRO A 348 5.80 -5.48 -4.37
C PRO A 348 5.14 -4.12 -4.68
N LEU A 349 4.30 -4.06 -5.72
CA LEU A 349 3.57 -2.85 -6.15
C LEU A 349 2.10 -3.13 -6.53
N VAL A 350 1.20 -2.20 -6.18
CA VAL A 350 -0.19 -2.16 -6.67
C VAL A 350 -0.59 -0.72 -7.01
N ALA A 351 -1.53 -0.55 -7.95
CA ALA A 351 -2.03 0.76 -8.36
C ALA A 351 -3.50 0.93 -7.97
N GLY A 352 -3.90 2.16 -7.71
CA GLY A 352 -5.28 2.51 -7.38
C GLY A 352 -5.39 3.96 -6.90
N ASP A 353 -6.61 4.51 -6.89
CA ASP A 353 -6.87 5.84 -6.33
C ASP A 353 -6.96 5.74 -4.80
N PHE A 354 -5.82 5.86 -4.12
CA PHE A 354 -5.74 5.74 -2.66
C PHE A 354 -6.18 7.03 -1.96
N ASN A 355 -6.18 8.16 -2.66
CA ASN A 355 -6.47 9.47 -2.07
C ASN A 355 -7.83 10.07 -2.48
N GLY A 356 -8.56 9.40 -3.38
CA GLY A 356 -9.91 9.76 -3.82
C GLY A 356 -9.95 10.95 -4.78
N ASP A 357 -8.86 11.23 -5.51
CA ASP A 357 -8.79 12.37 -6.44
C ASP A 357 -9.06 12.00 -7.91
N GLY A 358 -9.42 10.74 -8.16
CA GLY A 358 -9.72 10.18 -9.47
C GLY A 358 -8.48 9.91 -10.32
N ARG A 359 -7.28 9.94 -9.73
CA ARG A 359 -6.01 9.66 -10.41
C ARG A 359 -5.38 8.41 -9.80
N LEU A 360 -4.66 7.65 -10.62
CA LEU A 360 -3.97 6.47 -10.13
C LEU A 360 -2.77 6.86 -9.27
N ASP A 361 -2.73 6.29 -8.07
CA ASP A 361 -1.61 6.30 -7.14
C ASP A 361 -0.97 4.88 -7.11
N PHE A 362 0.19 4.74 -6.46
CA PHE A 362 0.86 3.45 -6.30
C PHE A 362 1.15 3.14 -4.83
N ALA A 363 0.77 1.96 -4.34
CA ALA A 363 1.30 1.44 -3.10
C ALA A 363 2.50 0.51 -3.38
N THR A 364 3.60 0.70 -2.66
CA THR A 364 4.88 0.00 -2.90
C THR A 364 5.54 -0.44 -1.60
N GLY A 365 6.16 -1.61 -1.62
CA GLY A 365 6.91 -2.15 -0.49
C GLY A 365 8.20 -1.38 -0.20
N VAL A 366 8.43 -1.05 1.07
CA VAL A 366 9.66 -0.40 1.55
C VAL A 366 10.43 -1.35 2.45
N SER A 367 11.67 -1.65 2.07
CA SER A 367 12.58 -2.44 2.91
C SER A 367 13.16 -1.58 4.03
N GLY A 368 12.95 -2.00 5.28
CA GLY A 368 13.60 -1.40 6.45
C GLY A 368 15.06 -1.84 6.63
N GLY A 369 15.60 -2.70 5.75
CA GLY A 369 16.88 -3.36 5.94
C GLY A 369 16.84 -4.29 7.16
N TYR A 370 17.50 -3.87 8.25
CA TYR A 370 17.44 -4.55 9.56
C TYR A 370 16.38 -3.94 10.52
N GLY A 371 15.69 -2.87 10.11
CA GLY A 371 14.58 -2.24 10.84
C GLY A 371 13.20 -2.62 10.27
N PRO A 372 12.10 -2.07 10.83
CA PRO A 372 10.76 -2.30 10.31
C PRO A 372 10.63 -1.76 8.88
N GLY A 373 10.12 -2.59 7.98
CA GLY A 373 9.70 -2.18 6.65
C GLY A 373 8.30 -1.58 6.67
N GLY A 374 7.67 -1.53 5.50
CA GLY A 374 6.27 -1.13 5.39
C GLY A 374 5.83 -0.90 3.95
N VAL A 375 4.77 -0.12 3.80
CA VAL A 375 4.25 0.31 2.50
C VAL A 375 4.28 1.84 2.41
N SER A 376 4.71 2.36 1.26
CA SER A 376 4.58 3.77 0.87
C SER A 376 3.54 3.88 -0.24
N VAL A 377 2.77 4.97 -0.26
CA VAL A 377 1.82 5.26 -1.36
C VAL A 377 2.32 6.44 -2.16
N LEU A 378 2.77 6.31 -3.40
CA LEU A 378 3.17 7.43 -4.24
C LEU A 378 1.94 8.06 -4.92
N LEU A 379 1.74 9.36 -4.74
CA LEU A 379 0.56 10.07 -5.27
C LEU A 379 0.79 10.51 -6.70
N GLY A 380 -0.09 10.08 -7.60
CA GLY A 380 -0.04 10.38 -9.03
C GLY A 380 -0.72 11.70 -9.37
N ASN A 381 -0.06 12.53 -10.19
CA ASN A 381 -0.68 13.75 -10.71
C ASN A 381 -1.52 13.51 -11.98
N GLY A 382 -1.80 12.26 -12.34
CA GLY A 382 -2.54 11.89 -13.55
C GLY A 382 -1.88 12.30 -14.86
N ALA A 383 -0.64 12.78 -14.85
CA ALA A 383 0.16 13.07 -16.03
C ALA A 383 1.44 12.21 -16.06
N GLY A 384 1.40 11.04 -15.41
CA GLY A 384 2.54 10.16 -15.25
C GLY A 384 3.66 10.74 -14.38
N ASN A 385 3.37 11.62 -13.41
CA ASN A 385 4.35 12.01 -12.39
C ASN A 385 3.84 11.65 -10.99
N TYR A 386 4.75 11.19 -10.15
CA TYR A 386 4.44 10.68 -8.82
C TYR A 386 5.23 11.44 -7.76
N SER A 387 4.53 11.94 -6.75
CA SER A 387 5.15 12.57 -5.57
C SER A 387 5.32 11.53 -4.47
N TYR A 388 6.44 11.59 -3.74
CA TYR A 388 6.74 10.68 -2.64
C TYR A 388 6.18 11.22 -1.32
N PRO A 389 5.13 10.65 -0.74
CA PRO A 389 4.82 10.90 0.67
C PRO A 389 5.57 9.92 1.57
N ALA A 390 5.54 10.20 2.86
CA ALA A 390 6.16 9.38 3.91
C ALA A 390 5.65 7.91 3.87
N PRO A 391 6.40 6.95 4.43
CA PRO A 391 5.89 5.59 4.65
C PRO A 391 4.55 5.66 5.40
N VAL A 392 3.52 4.99 4.87
CA VAL A 392 2.14 5.15 5.37
C VAL A 392 1.79 4.04 6.36
N THR A 393 2.51 2.91 6.33
CA THR A 393 2.40 1.86 7.35
C THR A 393 3.76 1.55 7.96
N SER A 394 3.79 1.38 9.29
CA SER A 394 4.95 0.85 10.01
C SER A 394 4.75 -0.65 10.26
N GLY A 395 5.64 -1.52 9.78
CA GLY A 395 5.46 -2.97 9.96
C GLY A 395 6.54 -3.86 9.33
N ALA A 396 6.08 -4.99 8.79
CA ALA A 396 6.89 -5.98 8.10
C ALA A 396 7.48 -5.43 6.80
N THR A 397 8.61 -5.98 6.33
CA THR A 397 8.95 -5.86 4.90
C THR A 397 7.94 -6.71 4.12
N PRO A 398 7.10 -6.11 3.26
CA PRO A 398 6.10 -6.85 2.53
C PRO A 398 6.77 -7.73 1.46
N LEU A 399 6.35 -8.99 1.41
CA LEU A 399 6.61 -9.93 0.32
C LEU A 399 5.64 -9.72 -0.84
N ASP A 400 4.38 -9.42 -0.52
CA ASP A 400 3.33 -9.16 -1.49
C ASP A 400 2.28 -8.20 -0.90
N ILE A 401 1.58 -7.48 -1.78
CA ILE A 401 0.56 -6.48 -1.45
C ILE A 401 -0.65 -6.68 -2.36
N ALA A 402 -1.85 -6.65 -1.80
CA ALA A 402 -3.07 -6.46 -2.57
C ALA A 402 -3.86 -5.26 -2.04
N THR A 403 -4.77 -4.76 -2.86
CA THR A 403 -5.59 -3.57 -2.57
C THR A 403 -7.06 -3.83 -2.88
N GLY A 404 -7.94 -3.10 -2.22
CA GLY A 404 -9.39 -3.20 -2.39
C GLY A 404 -10.12 -2.37 -1.35
N ASP A 405 -11.38 -2.00 -1.60
CA ASP A 405 -12.24 -1.36 -0.59
C ASP A 405 -12.87 -2.45 0.30
N PHE A 406 -12.20 -2.79 1.41
CA PHE A 406 -12.61 -3.90 2.29
C PHE A 406 -13.69 -3.47 3.29
N ASN A 407 -13.85 -2.17 3.53
CA ASN A 407 -14.81 -1.61 4.48
C ASN A 407 -15.98 -0.84 3.83
N LYS A 408 -16.00 -0.78 2.48
CA LYS A 408 -17.02 -0.12 1.66
C LYS A 408 -17.15 1.39 1.91
N ASP A 409 -16.04 2.05 2.24
CA ASP A 409 -16.01 3.50 2.46
C ASP A 409 -15.67 4.31 1.20
N GLY A 410 -15.41 3.63 0.08
CA GLY A 410 -15.07 4.23 -1.21
C GLY A 410 -13.60 4.55 -1.39
N LYS A 411 -12.75 4.21 -0.41
CA LYS A 411 -11.28 4.30 -0.53
C LYS A 411 -10.67 2.91 -0.63
N LEU A 412 -9.53 2.84 -1.31
CA LEU A 412 -8.78 1.60 -1.40
C LEU A 412 -7.96 1.38 -0.13
N ASP A 413 -8.19 0.23 0.51
CA ASP A 413 -7.43 -0.31 1.64
C ASP A 413 -6.27 -1.18 1.16
N LEU A 414 -5.41 -1.59 2.09
CA LEU A 414 -4.26 -2.46 1.79
C LEU A 414 -4.28 -3.75 2.60
N VAL A 415 -3.88 -4.85 1.97
CA VAL A 415 -3.49 -6.09 2.63
C VAL A 415 -2.05 -6.42 2.25
N THR A 416 -1.27 -6.88 3.21
CA THR A 416 0.14 -7.23 3.02
C THR A 416 0.46 -8.57 3.65
N VAL A 417 1.35 -9.33 3.01
CA VAL A 417 2.03 -10.47 3.62
C VAL A 417 3.51 -10.13 3.77
N GLY A 418 4.14 -10.39 4.92
CA GLY A 418 5.52 -9.98 5.13
C GLY A 418 6.16 -10.48 6.43
N TYR A 419 7.47 -10.25 6.59
CA TYR A 419 8.26 -10.75 7.73
C TYR A 419 8.24 -9.83 8.96
N VAL A 420 7.74 -10.33 10.10
CA VAL A 420 8.06 -9.84 11.46
C VAL A 420 8.18 -11.04 12.41
N SER A 421 9.40 -11.54 12.65
CA SER A 421 9.65 -12.71 13.53
C SER A 421 8.77 -13.95 13.20
N GLY A 422 8.42 -14.08 11.91
CA GLY A 422 7.38 -14.95 11.35
C GLY A 422 6.70 -14.22 10.19
N THR A 423 6.16 -14.92 9.19
CA THR A 423 5.43 -14.26 8.09
C THR A 423 3.95 -14.12 8.49
N LEU A 424 3.39 -12.92 8.37
CA LEU A 424 2.02 -12.61 8.79
C LEU A 424 1.24 -11.97 7.64
N LEU A 425 -0.06 -12.28 7.57
CA LEU A 425 -1.03 -11.52 6.79
C LEU A 425 -1.56 -10.37 7.65
N SER A 426 -1.54 -9.14 7.11
CA SER A 426 -2.02 -7.95 7.81
C SER A 426 -2.86 -7.05 6.90
N VAL A 427 -3.93 -6.48 7.46
CA VAL A 427 -4.82 -5.55 6.76
C VAL A 427 -4.74 -4.18 7.40
N ALA A 428 -4.62 -3.14 6.58
CA ALA A 428 -4.60 -1.74 6.98
C ALA A 428 -5.70 -1.00 6.20
N LEU A 429 -6.68 -0.44 6.92
CA LEU A 429 -7.80 0.27 6.32
C LEU A 429 -7.41 1.72 6.06
N ASN A 430 -7.71 2.24 4.87
CA ASN A 430 -7.46 3.60 4.49
C ASN A 430 -8.45 4.51 5.20
N ALA A 431 -7.97 5.20 6.21
CA ALA A 431 -8.79 6.09 6.96
C ALA A 431 -9.15 7.32 6.10
N THR A 432 -10.40 7.73 6.17
CA THR A 432 -10.65 9.17 6.21
C THR A 432 -9.89 9.71 7.41
N THR A 433 -8.86 10.53 7.17
CA THR A 433 -8.49 11.53 8.15
C THR A 433 -9.80 12.15 8.63
N SER A 434 -9.95 12.26 9.95
CA SER A 434 -11.15 12.77 10.62
C SER A 434 -11.47 14.24 10.28
N SER A 435 -11.00 14.74 9.14
CA SER A 435 -11.41 16.00 8.54
C SER A 435 -12.75 15.89 7.80
N ASP A 436 -13.21 14.69 7.41
CA ASP A 436 -14.47 14.53 6.64
C ASP A 436 -15.58 13.73 7.35
N ALA A 437 -15.28 13.05 8.46
CA ALA A 437 -16.31 12.40 9.27
C ALA A 437 -16.84 13.37 10.33
N LEU A 438 -18.00 13.99 10.05
CA LEU A 438 -18.80 14.67 11.07
C LEU A 438 -19.35 13.61 12.04
N VAL A 439 -18.54 13.21 13.03
CA VAL A 439 -19.03 12.44 14.18
C VAL A 439 -19.83 13.39 15.05
N ILE A 440 -21.15 13.48 14.83
CA ILE A 440 -22.06 14.04 15.83
C ILE A 440 -22.26 12.94 16.89
N THR A 441 -21.38 12.85 17.87
CA THR A 441 -21.81 12.34 19.18
C THR A 441 -22.78 13.36 19.73
N ALA A 442 -24.08 13.14 19.50
CA ALA A 442 -25.12 13.83 20.23
C ALA A 442 -25.06 13.33 21.67
N ASP A 443 -24.10 13.81 22.45
CA ASP A 443 -24.35 13.91 23.88
C ASP A 443 -25.41 15.00 24.03
N VAL A 444 -26.47 14.64 24.75
CA VAL A 444 -27.73 15.36 24.80
C VAL A 444 -27.50 16.87 24.93
N ILE A 445 -27.80 17.63 23.88
CA ILE A 445 -28.00 19.07 24.02
C ILE A 445 -29.24 19.22 24.89
N ASP A 446 -29.03 19.53 26.17
CA ASP A 446 -30.10 20.04 27.01
C ASP A 446 -30.54 21.38 26.39
N ALA A 447 -31.63 21.31 25.64
CA ALA A 447 -32.22 22.45 24.95
C ALA A 447 -32.93 23.32 25.99
N SER A 448 -32.17 24.11 26.75
CA SER A 448 -32.73 25.04 27.73
C SER A 448 -32.31 26.50 27.52
N SER A 449 -31.94 26.92 26.31
CA SER A 449 -32.01 28.35 25.96
C SER A 449 -32.25 28.58 24.48
N GLU A 450 -33.39 29.20 24.18
CA GLU A 450 -33.78 29.69 22.87
C GLU A 450 -32.71 30.59 22.25
N THR A 451 -32.04 30.10 21.20
CA THR A 451 -31.66 30.93 20.06
C THR A 451 -31.83 30.11 18.79
N SER A 452 -32.51 30.71 17.82
CA SER A 452 -32.95 30.14 16.56
C SER A 452 -31.77 29.71 15.67
N GLY A 453 -31.57 28.39 15.51
CA GLY A 453 -30.59 27.82 14.58
C GLY A 453 -30.36 26.31 14.75
N GLY A 454 -31.43 25.52 14.87
CA GLY A 454 -31.31 24.05 15.05
C GLY A 454 -31.12 23.29 13.73
N LEU A 455 -30.24 22.29 13.74
CA LEU A 455 -30.06 21.28 12.69
C LEU A 455 -31.41 20.61 12.35
N LYS A 456 -31.86 20.65 11.08
CA LYS A 456 -33.03 19.87 10.63
C LYS A 456 -32.56 18.64 9.83
N LEU A 457 -32.91 17.46 10.34
CA LEU A 457 -32.75 16.19 9.64
C LEU A 457 -34.03 15.89 8.83
N ASP A 458 -33.95 15.95 7.50
CA ASP A 458 -35.03 15.51 6.62
C ASP A 458 -34.75 14.07 6.13
N LEU A 459 -35.26 13.08 6.88
CA LEU A 459 -35.06 11.65 6.58
C LEU A 459 -35.67 11.22 5.25
N ALA A 460 -36.66 11.95 4.72
CA ALA A 460 -37.30 11.61 3.45
C ALA A 460 -36.44 12.01 2.24
N LYS A 461 -35.59 13.03 2.41
CA LYS A 461 -34.70 13.53 1.35
C LYS A 461 -33.25 13.07 1.49
N LYS A 462 -32.90 12.39 2.60
CA LYS A 462 -31.52 12.04 2.97
C LYS A 462 -30.57 13.25 2.94
N THR A 463 -31.09 14.43 3.30
CA THR A 463 -30.30 15.66 3.34
C THR A 463 -30.31 16.24 4.75
N LEU A 464 -29.14 16.59 5.27
CA LEU A 464 -29.02 17.57 6.34
C LEU A 464 -29.03 18.97 5.72
N GLN A 465 -29.92 19.84 6.17
CA GLN A 465 -29.89 21.24 5.77
C GLN A 465 -29.28 22.07 6.91
N LEU A 466 -28.02 22.43 6.75
CA LEU A 466 -27.35 23.43 7.59
C LEU A 466 -27.87 24.82 7.18
N GLY A 467 -28.55 25.52 8.10
CA GLY A 467 -28.63 26.98 8.01
C GLY A 467 -27.22 27.53 8.11
N ALA A 468 -26.86 28.52 7.29
CA ALA A 468 -25.49 29.05 7.14
C ALA A 468 -24.73 29.18 8.47
N ILE A 469 -23.69 28.36 8.65
CA ILE A 469 -22.70 28.54 9.73
C ILE A 469 -21.31 28.36 9.12
N SER A 470 -20.51 29.43 9.18
CA SER A 470 -19.05 29.37 9.18
C SER A 470 -18.60 28.36 10.23
N GLN A 471 -17.62 27.50 9.94
CA GLN A 471 -17.02 26.61 10.95
C GLN A 471 -16.61 27.47 12.14
N THR A 472 -17.35 27.37 13.25
CA THR A 472 -17.09 28.10 14.49
C THR A 472 -16.64 27.06 15.50
N LEU A 473 -15.32 26.95 15.73
CA LEU A 473 -14.77 26.09 16.79
C LEU A 473 -15.04 26.75 18.15
N ASN A 474 -16.14 26.37 18.82
CA ASN A 474 -16.43 26.81 20.18
C ASN A 474 -15.84 25.81 21.19
N GLY A 475 -14.68 26.12 21.77
CA GLY A 475 -14.04 25.30 22.79
C GLY A 475 -14.53 25.61 24.21
N SER A 476 -14.68 24.58 25.05
CA SER A 476 -14.88 24.71 26.50
C SER A 476 -13.51 24.60 27.21
N TYR A 477 -13.10 25.71 27.84
CA TYR A 477 -11.96 25.94 28.75
C TYR A 477 -10.55 25.44 28.34
N GLY A 478 -9.68 26.39 28.00
CA GLY A 478 -8.24 26.31 28.24
C GLY A 478 -7.33 26.51 27.02
N SER A 479 -7.55 25.79 25.93
CA SER A 479 -6.76 25.94 24.69
C SER A 479 -7.60 25.62 23.45
N ILE A 480 -7.61 26.51 22.48
CA ILE A 480 -8.25 26.35 21.17
C ILE A 480 -7.16 26.38 20.11
N ARG A 481 -7.23 25.48 19.13
CA ARG A 481 -6.23 25.37 18.07
C ARG A 481 -6.91 25.24 16.72
N GLY A 482 -6.53 26.09 15.78
CA GLY A 482 -6.95 26.09 14.39
C GLY A 482 -6.25 25.02 13.56
N THR A 483 -6.36 25.15 12.25
CA THR A 483 -5.84 24.27 11.22
C THR A 483 -4.76 24.99 10.42
N VAL A 484 -4.33 24.44 9.28
CA VAL A 484 -3.39 25.13 8.37
C VAL A 484 -4.10 25.94 7.26
N GLN A 485 -5.43 26.07 7.36
CA GLN A 485 -6.28 26.82 6.45
C GLN A 485 -6.79 28.10 7.13
N ALA A 486 -7.45 28.98 6.37
CA ALA A 486 -8.08 30.16 6.94
C ALA A 486 -9.30 29.79 7.80
N ASP A 487 -9.21 30.01 9.11
CA ASP A 487 -10.21 29.63 10.09
C ASP A 487 -11.04 30.82 10.61
N GLN A 488 -12.24 30.53 11.15
CA GLN A 488 -13.01 31.45 11.98
C GLN A 488 -13.16 30.88 13.38
N ILE A 489 -12.46 31.44 14.34
CA ILE A 489 -12.34 30.91 15.69
C ILE A 489 -13.00 31.88 16.67
N SER A 490 -13.91 31.35 17.50
CA SER A 490 -14.49 32.09 18.62
C SER A 490 -14.16 31.38 19.92
N GLY A 491 -13.54 32.11 20.84
CA GLY A 491 -13.37 31.75 22.24
C GLY A 491 -14.69 31.78 22.99
N SER A 492 -14.60 31.75 24.31
CA SER A 492 -15.74 31.71 25.21
C SER A 492 -15.72 32.92 26.15
N LYS A 493 -16.53 32.91 27.22
CA LYS A 493 -16.40 33.93 28.28
C LYS A 493 -15.31 33.59 29.31
N GLY A 494 -14.52 32.56 29.05
CA GLY A 494 -13.52 31.98 29.93
C GLY A 494 -12.14 32.62 29.73
N LYS A 495 -11.09 31.96 30.17
CA LYS A 495 -9.72 32.35 29.82
C LYS A 495 -9.18 31.27 28.88
N GLU A 496 -8.82 31.68 27.67
CA GLU A 496 -8.37 30.79 26.62
C GLU A 496 -6.97 31.11 26.11
N THR A 497 -6.29 30.08 25.57
CA THR A 497 -5.14 30.26 24.67
C THR A 497 -5.56 29.79 23.29
N ILE A 498 -5.59 30.67 22.31
CA ILE A 498 -6.04 30.40 20.94
C ILE A 498 -4.86 30.50 19.99
N ASP A 499 -4.66 29.47 19.17
CA ASP A 499 -3.59 29.41 18.15
C ASP A 499 -4.16 29.05 16.78
N GLY A 500 -4.11 29.99 15.83
CA GLY A 500 -4.58 29.81 14.44
C GLY A 500 -3.66 28.94 13.58
N ILE A 501 -2.39 28.75 13.99
CA ILE A 501 -1.36 28.02 13.24
C ILE A 501 -0.98 28.69 11.92
N ALA A 502 -1.72 28.46 10.84
CA ALA A 502 -1.40 28.97 9.51
C ALA A 502 -2.69 29.16 8.71
N GLY A 503 -2.79 30.22 7.92
CA GLY A 503 -4.05 30.61 7.31
C GLY A 503 -4.18 32.12 7.30
N ASN A 504 -5.30 32.66 6.87
CA ASN A 504 -5.65 34.04 7.17
C ASN A 504 -6.86 33.97 8.09
N ASP A 505 -6.61 33.92 9.39
CA ASP A 505 -7.60 33.53 10.38
C ASP A 505 -8.39 34.73 10.89
N VAL A 506 -9.61 34.47 11.37
CA VAL A 506 -10.41 35.43 12.13
C VAL A 506 -10.64 34.87 13.52
N ILE A 507 -9.99 35.44 14.53
CA ILE A 507 -10.01 34.97 15.91
C ILE A 507 -10.68 35.99 16.81
N VAL A 508 -11.65 35.56 17.61
CA VAL A 508 -12.39 36.39 18.58
C VAL A 508 -12.34 35.74 19.96
N GLY A 509 -11.71 36.37 20.96
CA GLY A 509 -11.60 35.86 22.34
C GLY A 509 -12.92 35.89 23.12
N LEU A 510 -13.66 37.01 23.01
CA LEU A 510 -14.88 37.35 23.78
C LEU A 510 -14.58 37.90 25.18
N ASP A 511 -15.15 37.37 26.26
CA ASP A 511 -14.85 37.87 27.61
C ASP A 511 -13.76 36.96 28.19
N GLY A 512 -12.74 37.47 28.88
CA GLY A 512 -11.63 36.61 29.27
C GLY A 512 -10.33 37.35 29.51
N ASN A 513 -9.28 36.63 29.90
CA ASN A 513 -7.92 37.18 29.80
C ASN A 513 -7.18 36.27 28.82
N ASP A 514 -7.47 36.44 27.55
CA ASP A 514 -7.15 35.48 26.52
C ASP A 514 -5.74 35.69 25.98
N ARG A 515 -5.20 34.64 25.37
CA ARG A 515 -3.95 34.71 24.64
C ARG A 515 -4.18 34.25 23.20
N LEU A 516 -4.12 35.16 22.24
CA LEU A 516 -4.42 34.91 20.83
C LEU A 516 -3.14 34.93 19.99
N ASN A 517 -2.86 33.87 19.26
CA ASN A 517 -1.81 33.77 18.26
C ASN A 517 -2.47 33.47 16.90
N GLY A 518 -2.32 34.36 15.92
CA GLY A 518 -2.80 34.11 14.55
C GLY A 518 -1.96 33.04 13.86
N GLY A 519 -0.63 33.15 14.00
CA GLY A 519 0.30 32.19 13.44
C GLY A 519 0.89 32.71 12.13
N PHE A 520 0.85 31.91 11.07
CA PHE A 520 1.35 32.30 9.75
C PHE A 520 0.24 32.78 8.83
N GLY A 521 0.33 34.04 8.39
CA GLY A 521 -0.53 34.62 7.36
C GLY A 521 -1.03 35.98 7.81
N ASN A 522 -2.08 36.52 7.20
CA ASN A 522 -2.64 37.80 7.60
C ASN A 522 -3.90 37.57 8.43
N ASP A 523 -3.75 37.61 9.75
CA ASP A 523 -4.83 37.23 10.65
C ASP A 523 -5.61 38.46 11.16
N THR A 524 -6.84 38.25 11.61
CA THR A 524 -7.68 39.27 12.26
C THR A 524 -8.00 38.81 13.67
N LEU A 525 -7.44 39.50 14.68
CA LEU A 525 -7.52 39.13 16.08
C LEU A 525 -8.35 40.15 16.87
N THR A 526 -9.33 39.67 17.62
CA THR A 526 -10.19 40.47 18.51
C THR A 526 -10.13 39.88 19.90
N GLY A 527 -9.58 40.60 20.89
CA GLY A 527 -9.44 40.11 22.26
C GLY A 527 -10.79 40.05 22.97
N GLY A 528 -11.54 41.14 22.89
CA GLY A 528 -12.81 41.35 23.58
C GLY A 528 -12.62 41.98 24.97
N LYS A 529 -13.40 41.53 25.97
CA LYS A 529 -13.31 42.09 27.32
C LYS A 529 -12.33 41.31 28.19
N GLY A 530 -11.27 41.99 28.58
CA GLY A 530 -10.42 41.65 29.71
C GLY A 530 -8.97 41.85 29.33
N LYS A 531 -8.03 41.26 30.06
CA LYS A 531 -6.60 41.52 29.84
C LYS A 531 -6.05 40.51 28.85
N ASP A 532 -6.08 40.89 27.58
CA ASP A 532 -5.77 39.98 26.50
C ASP A 532 -4.31 40.13 26.04
N THR A 533 -3.77 39.05 25.48
CA THR A 533 -2.40 38.97 25.00
C THR A 533 -2.40 38.53 23.54
N PHE A 534 -1.98 39.42 22.65
CA PHE A 534 -1.80 39.15 21.23
C PHE A 534 -0.36 38.71 20.99
N ALA A 535 -0.20 37.42 20.76
CA ALA A 535 1.11 36.80 20.61
C ALA A 535 1.52 36.71 19.15
N PHE A 536 2.80 36.97 18.93
CA PHE A 536 3.45 36.88 17.64
C PHE A 536 4.62 35.88 17.77
N MET A 537 4.34 34.62 17.49
CA MET A 537 5.32 33.53 17.49
C MET A 537 5.13 32.60 16.29
N SER A 538 6.23 32.10 15.74
CA SER A 538 6.24 31.00 14.77
C SER A 538 6.06 29.69 15.53
N ASP A 539 4.80 29.33 15.80
CA ASP A 539 4.21 28.06 16.30
C ASP A 539 4.98 27.14 17.30
N GLY A 540 6.18 27.47 17.78
CA GLY A 540 6.95 26.73 18.79
C GLY A 540 7.26 25.26 18.45
N LEU A 541 6.91 24.79 17.26
CA LEU A 541 7.01 23.39 16.88
C LEU A 541 8.10 23.24 15.81
N ASN A 542 9.00 22.27 16.01
CA ASN A 542 10.01 21.85 15.05
C ASN A 542 9.38 21.13 13.82
N TYR A 543 8.37 21.72 13.19
CA TYR A 543 7.80 21.20 11.95
C TYR A 543 8.71 21.58 10.77
N GLN A 544 9.79 20.82 10.59
CA GLN A 544 10.64 20.82 9.40
C GLN A 544 9.95 20.27 8.13
N THR A 545 8.62 20.08 8.14
CA THR A 545 7.90 19.26 7.14
C THR A 545 6.70 19.94 6.48
N ILE A 546 6.54 21.26 6.60
CA ILE A 546 5.40 21.96 5.96
C ILE A 546 5.89 22.72 4.71
N PRO A 547 5.53 22.30 3.48
CA PRO A 547 6.14 22.76 2.23
C PRO A 547 5.61 24.11 1.70
N PHE A 548 4.92 24.90 2.54
CA PHE A 548 4.38 26.20 2.12
C PHE A 548 5.35 27.34 2.48
N ASN A 549 5.53 28.28 1.56
CA ASN A 549 6.31 29.51 1.77
C ASN A 549 5.60 30.39 2.81
N ARG A 550 5.81 30.09 4.10
CA ARG A 550 5.12 30.70 5.22
C ARG A 550 5.73 32.04 5.59
N SER A 551 5.16 33.10 5.03
CA SER A 551 5.36 34.45 5.54
C SER A 551 4.56 34.60 6.83
N PHE A 552 5.14 35.27 7.83
CA PHE A 552 4.47 35.67 9.07
C PHE A 552 3.31 36.65 8.85
N GLY A 553 3.17 37.19 7.63
CA GLY A 553 2.12 38.12 7.24
C GLY A 553 2.03 39.38 8.10
N VAL A 554 0.91 40.08 8.00
CA VAL A 554 0.59 41.30 8.73
C VAL A 554 -0.77 41.12 9.40
N ASP A 555 -0.74 40.99 10.72
CA ASP A 555 -1.97 40.74 11.48
C ASP A 555 -2.68 42.02 11.84
N LYS A 556 -4.00 41.95 11.89
CA LYS A 556 -4.88 43.03 12.28
C LYS A 556 -5.43 42.78 13.67
N ILE A 557 -5.08 43.61 14.64
CA ILE A 557 -5.69 43.59 15.98
C ILE A 557 -6.79 44.65 16.02
N THR A 558 -8.03 44.23 16.28
CA THR A 558 -9.22 45.05 16.05
C THR A 558 -9.60 45.94 17.25
N ASP A 559 -9.27 45.53 18.47
CA ASP A 559 -9.82 46.13 19.70
C ASP A 559 -8.79 46.33 20.84
N PHE A 560 -7.49 46.39 20.50
CA PHE A 560 -6.41 46.56 21.48
C PHE A 560 -6.65 47.75 22.43
N THR A 561 -6.66 47.48 23.73
CA THR A 561 -6.87 48.45 24.81
C THR A 561 -5.56 48.76 25.54
N PRO A 562 -4.93 49.95 25.32
CA PRO A 562 -3.65 50.29 25.93
C PRO A 562 -3.68 50.28 27.46
N GLY A 563 -2.72 49.59 28.06
CA GLY A 563 -2.59 49.47 29.53
C GLY A 563 -3.39 48.33 30.15
N GLN A 564 -4.31 47.74 29.37
CA GLN A 564 -5.02 46.51 29.73
C GLN A 564 -4.41 45.31 28.98
N ASP A 565 -4.28 45.44 27.66
CA ASP A 565 -3.82 44.37 26.79
C ASP A 565 -2.31 44.41 26.56
N LYS A 566 -1.79 43.29 26.05
CA LYS A 566 -0.37 43.08 25.77
C LYS A 566 -0.15 42.55 24.36
N ILE A 567 0.97 42.97 23.78
CA ILE A 567 1.54 42.35 22.59
C ILE A 567 2.76 41.54 23.02
N GLU A 568 2.71 40.23 22.80
CA GLU A 568 3.78 39.31 23.18
C GLU A 568 4.63 38.96 21.97
N LEU A 569 5.92 39.28 22.03
CA LEU A 569 6.87 39.08 20.93
C LEU A 569 7.89 38.00 21.31
N TYR A 570 7.93 36.91 20.55
CA TYR A 570 8.87 35.82 20.79
C TYR A 570 10.21 36.07 20.11
N ARG A 571 11.31 35.82 20.82
CA ARG A 571 12.65 36.02 20.24
C ARG A 571 12.96 35.09 19.07
N ASP A 572 12.35 33.91 19.00
CA ASP A 572 12.56 33.00 17.88
C ASP A 572 12.01 33.59 16.57
N THR A 573 10.94 34.38 16.66
CA THR A 573 10.37 35.11 15.52
C THR A 573 11.04 36.46 15.30
N PHE A 574 11.36 37.17 16.39
CA PHE A 574 11.97 38.49 16.36
C PHE A 574 13.42 38.44 16.87
N ALA A 575 14.28 37.72 16.14
CA ALA A 575 15.64 37.36 16.56
C ALA A 575 16.57 38.52 16.98
N ALA A 576 16.30 39.75 16.54
CA ALA A 576 17.08 40.93 16.94
C ALA A 576 16.70 41.48 18.33
N LEU A 577 15.58 41.03 18.92
CA LEU A 577 15.12 41.51 20.23
C LEU A 577 16.02 41.03 21.37
N GLY A 578 16.56 41.99 22.12
CA GLY A 578 17.33 41.73 23.34
C GLY A 578 16.46 41.60 24.60
N LYS A 579 17.11 41.49 25.78
CA LYS A 579 16.44 41.44 27.10
C LYS A 579 15.65 42.72 27.45
N ARG A 580 15.95 43.85 26.81
CA ARG A 580 15.22 45.11 26.94
C ARG A 580 14.67 45.50 25.57
N LEU A 581 13.37 45.71 25.49
CA LEU A 581 12.71 46.14 24.26
C LEU A 581 13.15 47.57 23.88
N GLN A 582 13.66 47.72 22.67
CA GLN A 582 13.94 49.03 22.08
C GLN A 582 12.71 49.47 21.27
N PHE A 583 11.89 50.33 21.86
CA PHE A 583 10.63 50.81 21.28
C PHE A 583 10.70 52.31 20.99
N ALA A 584 10.16 52.75 19.84
CA ALA A 584 10.00 54.16 19.52
C ALA A 584 8.66 54.46 18.81
N VAL A 585 8.12 55.64 19.09
CA VAL A 585 6.95 56.19 18.37
C VAL A 585 7.45 57.17 17.31
N VAL A 586 6.94 57.06 16.08
CA VAL A 586 7.35 57.89 14.93
C VAL A 586 6.14 58.27 14.08
N ASP A 587 6.26 59.33 13.27
CA ASP A 587 5.12 59.87 12.53
C ASP A 587 4.90 59.27 11.13
N THR A 588 5.90 58.59 10.57
CA THR A 588 5.85 58.07 9.18
C THR A 588 6.66 56.79 9.00
N LYS A 589 6.32 55.99 7.98
CA LYS A 589 7.10 54.79 7.59
C LYS A 589 8.57 55.13 7.29
N ARG A 590 8.84 56.29 6.69
CA ARG A 590 10.21 56.76 6.42
C ARG A 590 10.97 57.05 7.71
N ALA A 591 10.30 57.60 8.72
CA ALA A 591 10.90 57.82 10.04
C ALA A 591 11.15 56.49 10.75
N ALA A 592 10.23 55.51 10.66
CA ALA A 592 10.41 54.15 11.16
C ALA A 592 11.65 53.48 10.55
N GLN A 593 11.81 53.55 9.22
CA GLN A 593 12.98 53.01 8.53
C GLN A 593 14.31 53.65 8.94
N LYS A 594 14.31 54.93 9.34
CA LYS A 594 15.54 55.61 9.79
C LYS A 594 15.82 55.40 11.28
N ASN A 595 14.82 54.98 12.04
CA ASN A 595 14.94 54.77 13.47
C ASN A 595 15.75 53.51 13.78
N ARG A 596 16.48 53.53 14.90
CA ARG A 596 17.29 52.40 15.38
C ARG A 596 16.53 51.52 16.38
N ALA A 597 15.34 51.91 16.82
CA ALA A 597 14.49 51.05 17.64
C ALA A 597 14.12 49.78 16.88
N LEU A 598 14.02 48.67 17.61
CA LEU A 598 13.69 47.36 17.05
C LEU A 598 12.21 47.23 16.76
N ILE A 599 11.36 47.87 17.58
CA ILE A 599 9.94 48.03 17.31
C ILE A 599 9.62 49.51 17.18
N THR A 600 8.96 49.88 16.09
CA THR A 600 8.48 51.26 15.87
C THR A 600 6.98 51.28 15.64
N TYR A 601 6.31 52.27 16.21
CA TYR A 601 4.87 52.44 16.11
C TYR A 601 4.50 53.78 15.46
N ILE A 602 3.53 53.77 14.55
CA ILE A 602 2.99 54.97 13.91
C ILE A 602 1.56 55.20 14.37
N PRO A 603 1.29 56.16 15.29
CA PRO A 603 -0.04 56.35 15.85
C PRO A 603 -1.10 56.69 14.81
N LYS A 604 -0.76 57.50 13.79
CA LYS A 604 -1.71 57.92 12.75
C LYS A 604 -2.24 56.79 11.88
N THR A 605 -1.58 55.63 11.89
CA THR A 605 -1.96 54.49 11.04
C THR A 605 -2.11 53.20 11.84
N GLY A 606 -1.88 53.22 13.16
CA GLY A 606 -1.90 52.03 14.01
C GLY A 606 -0.80 51.00 13.69
N ARG A 607 0.23 51.35 12.92
CA ARG A 607 1.15 50.37 12.34
C ARG A 607 2.36 50.09 13.21
N LEU A 608 2.69 48.80 13.38
CA LEU A 608 3.90 48.34 14.04
C LEU A 608 4.90 47.76 13.06
N TYR A 609 6.14 48.24 13.13
CA TYR A 609 7.25 47.77 12.31
C TYR A 609 8.33 47.16 13.17
N TYR A 610 8.88 46.05 12.69
CA TYR A 610 10.05 45.39 13.23
C TYR A 610 11.29 45.69 12.39
N ASN A 611 12.37 46.05 13.06
CA ASN A 611 13.68 46.24 12.47
C ASN A 611 14.60 45.04 12.78
N ALA A 612 14.69 44.10 11.84
CA ALA A 612 15.53 42.92 11.94
C ALA A 612 17.03 43.23 11.73
N ASN A 613 17.39 44.46 11.33
CA ASN A 613 18.77 44.85 11.02
C ASN A 613 19.61 45.21 12.28
N GLY A 614 19.17 44.78 13.47
CA GLY A 614 19.95 44.91 14.71
C GLY A 614 20.27 46.36 15.10
N ALA A 615 19.25 47.22 15.17
CA ALA A 615 19.36 48.64 15.52
C ALA A 615 20.18 49.52 14.53
N LYS A 616 20.26 49.09 13.27
CA LYS A 616 20.71 49.92 12.13
C LYS A 616 19.51 50.48 11.36
N SER A 617 19.70 51.53 10.57
CA SER A 617 18.62 52.02 9.69
C SER A 617 18.24 50.97 8.63
N GLY A 618 16.98 50.97 8.22
CA GLY A 618 16.34 49.96 7.37
C GLY A 618 15.67 48.88 8.20
N PHE A 619 14.74 48.11 7.62
CA PHE A 619 14.08 47.01 8.32
C PHE A 619 14.82 45.67 8.21
N GLY A 620 15.77 45.53 7.28
CA GLY A 620 16.39 44.24 6.96
C GLY A 620 15.35 43.27 6.40
N SER A 621 15.33 42.04 6.89
CA SER A 621 14.26 41.05 6.65
C SER A 621 12.97 41.33 7.44
N GLY A 622 12.98 42.32 8.34
CA GLY A 622 11.79 42.76 9.06
C GLY A 622 10.92 43.69 8.21
N GLY A 623 9.88 44.24 8.82
CA GLY A 623 8.93 45.09 8.14
C GLY A 623 7.70 45.39 8.98
N LEU A 624 6.60 45.73 8.32
CA LEU A 624 5.28 45.79 8.95
C LEU A 624 4.92 44.37 9.39
N PHE A 625 4.45 44.20 10.62
CA PHE A 625 4.00 42.90 11.12
C PHE A 625 2.63 42.96 11.81
N ALA A 626 2.17 44.15 12.21
CA ALA A 626 0.84 44.30 12.78
C ALA A 626 0.22 45.67 12.46
N ASP A 627 -1.08 45.66 12.21
CA ASP A 627 -1.96 46.82 12.06
C ASP A 627 -2.95 46.85 13.25
N LEU A 628 -2.97 47.94 13.98
CA LEU A 628 -3.93 48.22 15.06
C LEU A 628 -4.87 49.37 14.62
N SER A 629 -5.88 49.64 15.44
CA SER A 629 -6.65 50.90 15.36
C SER A 629 -5.74 52.13 15.48
N ASP A 630 -6.06 53.20 14.76
CA ASP A 630 -5.29 54.43 14.78
C ASP A 630 -5.49 55.22 16.09
N GLY A 631 -4.54 56.11 16.40
CA GLY A 631 -4.59 56.99 17.56
C GLY A 631 -4.27 56.35 18.92
N LEU A 632 -4.00 55.04 19.00
CA LEU A 632 -3.63 54.39 20.26
C LEU A 632 -2.30 54.93 20.80
N VAL A 633 -2.17 55.02 22.13
CA VAL A 633 -0.94 55.44 22.81
C VAL A 633 -0.20 54.20 23.33
N LEU A 634 0.78 53.73 22.57
CA LEU A 634 1.62 52.59 22.97
C LEU A 634 2.91 53.05 23.63
N THR A 635 3.37 52.26 24.61
CA THR A 635 4.68 52.44 25.25
C THR A 635 5.42 51.10 25.26
N ALA A 636 6.69 51.09 25.69
CA ALA A 636 7.41 49.83 25.89
C ALA A 636 6.69 48.87 26.85
N LYS A 637 5.81 49.38 27.74
CA LYS A 637 4.99 48.54 28.62
C LYS A 637 3.84 47.82 27.90
N SER A 638 3.47 48.22 26.68
CA SER A 638 2.44 47.53 25.89
C SER A 638 2.92 46.17 25.39
N PHE A 639 4.22 45.87 25.51
CA PHE A 639 4.84 44.68 24.97
C PHE A 639 5.44 43.80 26.07
N SER A 640 5.43 42.48 25.85
CA SER A 640 6.29 41.50 26.50
C SER A 640 7.24 40.89 25.48
N VAL A 641 8.48 40.62 25.88
CA VAL A 641 9.44 39.87 25.05
C VAL A 641 9.73 38.56 25.76
N VAL A 642 9.37 37.46 25.12
CA VAL A 642 9.50 36.09 25.66
C VAL A 642 10.72 35.42 25.04
#